data_AF-A0A2V0P1R1-F1
#
_entry.id   AF-A0A2V0P1R1-F1
#
_cell.length_a   1.000
_cell.length_b   1.000
_cell.length_c   1.000
_cell.angle_alpha   90.00
_cell.angle_beta   90.00
_cell.angle_gamma   90.00
#
_symmetry.space_group_name_H-M   'P 1'
#
loop_
_entity.id
_entity.type
_entity.pdbx_description
1 polymer ?
#
loop_
_entity_poly.entity_id
_entity_poly.type
_entity_poly.pdbx_seq_one_letter_code
_entity_poly.pdbx_strand_id
1 'polypeptide(L)'
;MAGRDQDAALAAQLQRQEALAMQQSKLAASLKRDVVKALSVEDPAAQSAARAAAPLAALRAAAAEEVELNRRLGAKLELGEEELFVEALTLWFKAEFMSWVGNTLPCAACGGTAASSGMLQPSPEEQADGAARVEGFTCGGCGGVTRFPRYTSPRKLLETRRGRCGEWAHALLLFLRAEGLEARHVHDHLDHVWVEWRSRRLGRWMHVDPCEGAVDTPLIYEQGWGKRPALVVAVGAVGAADVTGRYVKDYSEALARRRDGGDTSLMTEELIEAQITALNRQLRAHASPEARKLLLTRDLADALQLGLTIGLKSPGGGAAGGAQLPGRLSGPAEWRAARGEDGAGSAAAGAHPPPPPPGTRYALVGPPPAPLAPLLAAARRVPGAAPGAACRASGGNGEGQGPRRLFDAAAATKWLDFGGGGAGGQAWAELRLPADAAPVTVCHYALVSGDDAPERDPAHILLECVPAGDKEGDGGEGDGDGDGGGGGGGGSGDAAEAWIVLDERRGVRFGARGQLLSFAVPPASRARSRRWRLRVLAARDPGAANSVQLAQWEMYASGPAPAGAAAGADAGDGCDCGQPVGAGGGGAGFLSESHIAALRRLGEAAEAPAAAAAAAAAAAPAAAAATAAAEARPPQPPPAGSDAAAAQLLRRVAANLADGPADPKFFGLRGDKVAPLLERPACVAALLEIGFRPVLLPPRPGAAAAAAAAGPGAGAGAAGGQQQQQGPERVGLVADHSEASESGSDGAAAARRGAAAVLAALGGGAGECST
;
A
#
# COMPACT_ATOMS: atom_id res chain seq x y z
N MET A 1 -35.33 -60.61 35.96
CA MET A 1 -34.20 -59.78 35.44
C MET A 1 -34.61 -59.01 34.19
N ALA A 2 -35.23 -59.61 33.18
CA ALA A 2 -35.64 -58.94 31.93
C ALA A 2 -36.49 -57.65 32.07
N GLY A 3 -37.37 -57.52 33.08
CA GLY A 3 -38.19 -56.31 33.25
C GLY A 3 -37.44 -55.07 33.77
N ARG A 4 -36.39 -55.26 34.60
CA ARG A 4 -35.59 -54.13 35.11
C ARG A 4 -34.68 -53.53 34.03
N ASP A 5 -34.23 -54.36 33.09
CA ASP A 5 -33.41 -53.91 31.95
C ASP A 5 -34.26 -53.13 30.93
N GLN A 6 -35.54 -53.49 30.77
CA GLN A 6 -36.50 -52.75 29.93
C GLN A 6 -36.87 -51.38 30.52
N ASP A 7 -37.12 -51.31 31.83
CA ASP A 7 -37.41 -50.04 32.52
C ASP A 7 -36.21 -49.09 32.49
N ALA A 8 -34.99 -49.61 32.66
CA ALA A 8 -33.76 -48.82 32.55
C ALA A 8 -33.53 -48.31 31.11
N ALA A 9 -33.80 -49.14 30.10
CA ALA A 9 -33.70 -48.73 28.69
C ALA A 9 -34.72 -47.65 28.31
N LEU A 10 -35.97 -47.78 28.79
CA LEU A 10 -37.02 -46.78 28.57
C LEU A 10 -36.68 -45.45 29.27
N ALA A 11 -36.18 -45.52 30.52
CA ALA A 11 -35.75 -44.32 31.25
C ALA A 11 -34.59 -43.60 30.53
N ALA A 12 -33.60 -44.35 30.04
CA ALA A 12 -32.50 -43.79 29.24
C ALA A 12 -33.00 -43.17 27.92
N GLN A 13 -33.98 -43.79 27.27
CA GLN A 13 -34.61 -43.24 26.06
C GLN A 13 -35.34 -41.92 26.33
N LEU A 14 -36.14 -41.85 27.41
CA LEU A 14 -36.85 -40.63 27.80
C LEU A 14 -35.87 -39.50 28.15
N GLN A 15 -34.84 -39.79 28.94
CA GLN A 15 -33.78 -38.82 29.27
C GLN A 15 -33.09 -38.29 28.01
N ARG A 16 -32.83 -39.15 27.03
CA ARG A 16 -32.25 -38.73 25.75
C ARG A 16 -33.21 -37.83 24.96
N GLN A 17 -34.50 -38.14 24.94
CA GLN A 17 -35.51 -37.32 24.29
C GLN A 17 -35.65 -35.94 24.95
N GLU A 18 -35.64 -35.87 26.28
CA GLU A 18 -35.67 -34.61 27.03
C GLU A 18 -34.42 -33.76 26.75
N ALA A 19 -33.24 -34.38 26.74
CA ALA A 19 -31.99 -33.69 26.42
C ALA A 19 -31.99 -33.15 24.98
N LEU A 20 -32.50 -33.92 24.01
CA LEU A 20 -32.67 -33.49 22.63
C LEU A 20 -33.65 -32.31 22.52
N ALA A 21 -34.81 -32.37 23.20
CA ALA A 21 -35.78 -31.29 23.22
C ALA A 21 -35.22 -30.01 23.84
N MET A 22 -34.41 -30.13 24.90
CA MET A 22 -33.72 -29.00 25.52
C MET A 22 -32.73 -28.35 24.55
N GLN A 23 -31.95 -29.17 23.83
CA GLN A 23 -30.99 -28.68 22.84
C GLN A 23 -31.65 -28.04 21.63
N GLN A 24 -32.75 -28.62 21.13
CA GLN A 24 -33.61 -28.00 20.12
C GLN A 24 -34.07 -26.61 20.57
N SER A 25 -34.56 -26.50 21.80
CA SER A 25 -35.01 -25.21 22.37
C SER A 25 -33.87 -24.20 22.47
N LYS A 26 -32.68 -24.60 22.91
CA LYS A 26 -31.48 -23.75 22.96
C LYS A 26 -31.09 -23.22 21.57
N LEU A 27 -31.02 -24.10 20.57
CA LEU A 27 -30.68 -23.73 19.19
C LEU A 27 -31.74 -22.79 18.60
N ALA A 28 -33.03 -23.12 18.74
CA ALA A 28 -34.13 -22.28 18.28
C ALA A 28 -34.11 -20.89 18.94
N ALA A 29 -33.83 -20.82 20.24
CA ALA A 29 -33.67 -19.54 20.94
C ALA A 29 -32.45 -18.74 20.43
N SER A 30 -31.36 -19.41 20.08
CA SER A 30 -30.19 -18.78 19.46
C SER A 30 -30.52 -18.18 18.10
N LEU A 31 -31.09 -19.00 17.21
CA LEU A 31 -31.54 -18.57 15.88
C LEU A 31 -32.52 -17.40 15.96
N LYS A 32 -33.47 -17.43 16.91
CA LYS A 32 -34.42 -16.33 17.10
C LYS A 32 -33.74 -15.02 17.48
N ARG A 33 -32.70 -15.05 18.32
CA ARG A 33 -31.92 -13.84 18.66
C ARG A 33 -31.17 -13.31 17.44
N ASP A 34 -30.60 -14.19 16.64
CA ASP A 34 -29.83 -13.82 15.45
C ASP A 34 -30.77 -13.25 14.36
N VAL A 35 -31.98 -13.77 14.23
CA VAL A 35 -33.04 -13.19 13.37
C VAL A 35 -33.42 -11.78 13.82
N VAL A 36 -33.61 -11.56 15.13
CA VAL A 36 -33.93 -10.21 15.64
C VAL A 36 -32.84 -9.20 15.28
N LYS A 37 -31.56 -9.59 15.38
CA LYS A 37 -30.44 -8.74 14.95
C LYS A 37 -30.43 -8.50 13.44
N ALA A 38 -30.64 -9.56 12.65
CA ALA A 38 -30.63 -9.48 11.20
C ALA A 38 -31.79 -8.62 10.65
N LEU A 39 -32.95 -8.64 11.31
CA LEU A 39 -34.11 -7.82 10.91
C LEU A 39 -34.04 -6.40 11.44
N SER A 40 -33.35 -6.13 12.56
CA SER A 40 -33.30 -4.77 13.12
C SER A 40 -32.57 -3.77 12.24
N VAL A 41 -31.68 -4.24 11.35
CA VAL A 41 -30.95 -3.41 10.38
C VAL A 41 -31.74 -3.13 9.09
N GLU A 42 -32.92 -3.73 8.92
CA GLU A 42 -33.81 -3.49 7.78
C GLU A 42 -34.67 -2.23 7.96
N ASP A 43 -34.62 -1.58 9.13
CA ASP A 43 -35.31 -0.31 9.37
C ASP A 43 -34.79 0.82 8.43
N PRO A 44 -35.65 1.40 7.56
CA PRO A 44 -35.25 2.47 6.66
C PRO A 44 -34.69 3.70 7.39
N ALA A 45 -35.20 3.99 8.59
CA ALA A 45 -34.75 5.14 9.36
C ALA A 45 -33.34 4.91 9.92
N ALA A 46 -33.01 3.70 10.38
CA ALA A 46 -31.66 3.31 10.78
C ALA A 46 -30.69 3.32 9.58
N GLN A 47 -31.10 2.79 8.43
CA GLN A 47 -30.27 2.80 7.22
C GLN A 47 -29.98 4.22 6.72
N SER A 48 -30.97 5.12 6.79
CA SER A 48 -30.76 6.53 6.45
C SER A 48 -29.78 7.21 7.42
N ALA A 49 -29.84 6.89 8.71
CA ALA A 49 -28.90 7.41 9.69
C ALA A 49 -27.48 6.87 9.45
N ALA A 50 -27.33 5.60 9.05
CA ALA A 50 -26.05 5.02 8.68
C ALA A 50 -25.44 5.73 7.46
N ARG A 51 -26.22 5.96 6.40
CA ARG A 51 -25.76 6.73 5.22
C ARG A 51 -25.29 8.15 5.56
N ALA A 52 -25.89 8.77 6.58
CA ALA A 52 -25.47 10.09 7.05
C ALA A 52 -24.23 10.04 7.96
N ALA A 53 -23.95 8.91 8.61
CA ALA A 53 -22.87 8.77 9.58
C ALA A 53 -21.51 8.37 8.98
N ALA A 54 -21.51 7.85 7.74
CA ALA A 54 -20.31 7.36 7.05
C ALA A 54 -20.13 8.00 5.67
N PRO A 55 -18.88 8.15 5.18
CA PRO A 55 -18.58 8.70 3.86
C PRO A 55 -18.79 7.65 2.75
N LEU A 56 -19.94 6.95 2.73
CA LEU A 56 -20.18 5.79 1.85
C LEU A 56 -20.03 6.14 0.37
N ALA A 57 -20.54 7.30 -0.06
CA ALA A 57 -20.40 7.76 -1.43
C ALA A 57 -18.93 8.00 -1.83
N ALA A 58 -18.12 8.57 -0.92
CA ALA A 58 -16.70 8.81 -1.18
C ALA A 58 -15.91 7.49 -1.22
N LEU A 59 -16.20 6.56 -0.32
CA LEU A 59 -15.61 5.21 -0.33
C LEU A 59 -15.94 4.47 -1.63
N ARG A 60 -17.18 4.62 -2.12
CA ARG A 60 -17.63 3.99 -3.37
C ARG A 60 -16.98 4.62 -4.61
N ALA A 61 -16.85 5.94 -4.63
CA ALA A 61 -16.13 6.65 -5.68
C ALA A 61 -14.65 6.22 -5.73
N ALA A 62 -13.99 6.14 -4.56
CA ALA A 62 -12.60 5.66 -4.48
C ALA A 62 -12.44 4.22 -4.97
N ALA A 63 -13.39 3.34 -4.63
CA ALA A 63 -13.43 1.97 -5.15
C ALA A 63 -13.58 1.93 -6.69
N ALA A 64 -14.48 2.75 -7.25
CA ALA A 64 -14.65 2.83 -8.70
C ALA A 64 -13.40 3.37 -9.41
N GLU A 65 -12.77 4.42 -8.87
CA GLU A 65 -11.51 4.96 -9.36
C GLU A 65 -10.38 3.92 -9.33
N GLU A 66 -10.35 3.08 -8.29
CA GLU A 66 -9.36 2.01 -8.18
C GLU A 66 -9.58 0.89 -9.20
N VAL A 67 -10.84 0.48 -9.46
CA VAL A 67 -11.16 -0.46 -10.54
C VAL A 67 -10.68 0.11 -11.89
N GLU A 68 -11.02 1.37 -12.15
CA GLU A 68 -10.68 2.04 -13.39
C GLU A 68 -9.15 2.18 -13.56
N LEU A 69 -8.44 2.52 -12.49
CA LEU A 69 -6.99 2.54 -12.48
C LEU A 69 -6.40 1.17 -12.86
N ASN A 70 -6.84 0.11 -12.20
CA ASN A 70 -6.34 -1.24 -12.48
C ASN A 70 -6.66 -1.67 -13.92
N ARG A 71 -7.84 -1.29 -14.43
CA ARG A 71 -8.23 -1.52 -15.83
C ARG A 71 -7.32 -0.77 -16.80
N ARG A 72 -7.08 0.53 -16.59
CA ARG A 72 -6.18 1.36 -17.42
C ARG A 72 -4.74 0.87 -17.42
N LEU A 73 -4.32 0.29 -16.30
CA LEU A 73 -3.00 -0.33 -16.22
C LEU A 73 -2.99 -1.66 -16.96
N GLY A 74 -4.11 -2.28 -17.31
CA GLY A 74 -4.16 -3.62 -17.92
C GLY A 74 -3.90 -4.72 -16.90
N ALA A 75 -4.30 -4.52 -15.64
CA ALA A 75 -4.31 -5.55 -14.62
C ALA A 75 -5.63 -6.33 -14.70
N LYS A 76 -5.55 -7.68 -14.69
CA LYS A 76 -6.73 -8.52 -14.48
C LYS A 76 -7.10 -8.43 -12.99
N LEU A 77 -8.13 -7.66 -12.65
CA LEU A 77 -8.67 -7.61 -11.29
C LEU A 77 -9.90 -8.54 -11.20
N GLU A 78 -9.79 -9.58 -10.38
CA GLU A 78 -10.92 -10.47 -10.10
C GLU A 78 -12.02 -9.75 -9.30
N LEU A 79 -11.62 -8.81 -8.45
CA LEU A 79 -12.50 -7.97 -7.65
C LEU A 79 -13.07 -6.80 -8.48
N GLY A 80 -14.29 -6.38 -8.15
CA GLY A 80 -14.94 -5.22 -8.74
C GLY A 80 -15.24 -4.17 -7.68
N GLU A 81 -15.99 -3.14 -8.08
CA GLU A 81 -16.31 -1.98 -7.25
C GLU A 81 -16.93 -2.36 -5.89
N GLU A 82 -17.86 -3.33 -5.88
CA GLU A 82 -18.55 -3.75 -4.65
C GLU A 82 -17.58 -4.38 -3.64
N GLU A 83 -16.64 -5.21 -4.10
CA GLU A 83 -15.62 -5.84 -3.26
C GLU A 83 -14.63 -4.81 -2.70
N LEU A 84 -14.14 -3.91 -3.56
CA LEU A 84 -13.22 -2.83 -3.14
C LEU A 84 -13.90 -1.88 -2.13
N PHE A 85 -15.18 -1.57 -2.36
CA PHE A 85 -15.98 -0.75 -1.47
C PHE A 85 -16.12 -1.39 -0.09
N VAL A 86 -16.48 -2.68 -0.01
CA VAL A 86 -16.66 -3.36 1.29
C VAL A 86 -15.37 -3.43 2.08
N GLU A 87 -14.23 -3.61 1.41
CA GLU A 87 -12.92 -3.53 2.06
C GLU A 87 -12.59 -2.14 2.58
N ALA A 88 -12.78 -1.10 1.75
CA ALA A 88 -12.55 0.28 2.16
C ALA A 88 -13.45 0.67 3.33
N LEU A 89 -14.72 0.28 3.28
CA LEU A 89 -15.68 0.46 4.38
C LEU A 89 -15.23 -0.26 5.65
N THR A 90 -14.75 -1.49 5.55
CA THR A 90 -14.30 -2.29 6.70
C THR A 90 -13.06 -1.67 7.37
N LEU A 91 -12.12 -1.15 6.57
CA LEU A 91 -10.94 -0.45 7.07
C LEU A 91 -11.28 0.89 7.72
N TRP A 92 -12.09 1.72 7.04
CA TRP A 92 -12.59 2.99 7.58
C TRP A 92 -13.36 2.76 8.89
N PHE A 93 -14.22 1.75 8.93
CA PHE A 93 -15.03 1.43 10.10
C PHE A 93 -14.17 1.13 11.33
N LYS A 94 -13.08 0.37 11.15
CA LYS A 94 -12.13 0.04 12.21
C LYS A 94 -11.23 1.21 12.61
N ALA A 95 -10.76 1.99 11.64
CA ALA A 95 -9.80 3.05 11.87
C ALA A 95 -10.43 4.33 12.43
N GLU A 96 -11.64 4.67 11.98
CA GLU A 96 -12.24 5.99 12.21
C GLU A 96 -13.60 5.95 12.90
N PHE A 97 -14.40 4.89 12.67
CA PHE A 97 -15.78 4.88 13.14
C PHE A 97 -15.96 4.24 14.52
N MET A 98 -15.49 3.01 14.72
CA MET A 98 -15.67 2.27 15.98
C MET A 98 -14.41 2.25 16.85
N SER A 99 -14.63 2.26 18.17
CA SER A 99 -13.60 2.06 19.18
C SER A 99 -13.83 0.78 20.00
N TRP A 100 -12.74 0.08 20.33
CA TRP A 100 -12.83 -1.18 21.06
C TRP A 100 -12.95 -0.93 22.57
N VAL A 101 -13.89 -1.62 23.23
CA VAL A 101 -14.05 -1.58 24.69
C VAL A 101 -13.43 -2.82 25.33
N GLY A 102 -12.30 -2.61 26.02
CA GLY A 102 -11.58 -3.65 26.76
C GLY A 102 -12.14 -3.93 28.16
N ASN A 103 -11.26 -4.37 29.05
CA ASN A 103 -11.55 -4.60 30.47
C ASN A 103 -11.31 -3.35 31.34
N THR A 104 -10.90 -2.25 30.71
CA THR A 104 -10.74 -0.93 31.33
C THR A 104 -11.37 0.13 30.44
N LEU A 105 -11.79 1.24 31.04
CA LEU A 105 -12.41 2.39 30.38
C LEU A 105 -11.93 3.71 31.00
N PRO A 106 -11.93 4.82 30.25
CA PRO A 106 -11.78 6.15 30.84
C PRO A 106 -12.92 6.46 31.80
N CYS A 107 -12.59 6.93 33.00
CA CYS A 107 -13.54 7.29 34.03
C CYS A 107 -14.34 8.52 33.59
N ALA A 108 -15.66 8.43 33.61
CA ALA A 108 -16.54 9.54 33.26
C ALA A 108 -16.39 10.78 34.18
N ALA A 109 -15.91 10.59 35.43
CA ALA A 109 -15.80 11.67 36.40
C ALA A 109 -14.45 12.42 36.35
N CYS A 110 -13.34 11.71 36.13
CA CYS A 110 -11.99 12.29 36.20
C CYS A 110 -11.07 11.98 35.01
N GLY A 111 -11.51 11.18 34.04
CA GLY A 111 -10.71 10.76 32.90
C GLY A 111 -9.66 9.67 33.20
N GLY A 112 -9.43 9.32 34.47
CA GLY A 112 -8.50 8.24 34.87
C GLY A 112 -8.98 6.84 34.46
N THR A 113 -8.18 5.80 34.71
CA THR A 113 -8.56 4.42 34.32
C THR A 113 -9.54 3.80 35.31
N ALA A 114 -10.67 3.30 34.79
CA ALA A 114 -11.65 2.50 35.52
C ALA A 114 -11.58 1.04 35.08
N ALA A 115 -11.62 0.11 36.04
CA ALA A 115 -11.55 -1.32 35.80
C ALA A 115 -12.93 -1.97 35.97
N SER A 116 -13.17 -3.06 35.26
CA SER A 116 -14.44 -3.81 35.34
C SER A 116 -14.78 -4.18 36.79
N SER A 117 -16.00 -3.85 37.21
CA SER A 117 -16.50 -4.03 38.58
C SER A 117 -17.79 -4.86 38.64
N GLY A 118 -18.15 -5.55 37.55
CA GLY A 118 -19.33 -6.43 37.47
C GLY A 118 -20.50 -5.85 36.68
N MET A 119 -21.68 -6.43 36.83
CA MET A 119 -22.90 -6.04 36.10
C MET A 119 -23.74 -5.05 36.91
N LEU A 120 -24.32 -4.08 36.21
CA LEU A 120 -25.25 -3.08 36.75
C LEU A 120 -26.66 -3.32 36.18
N GLN A 121 -27.67 -2.83 36.90
CA GLN A 121 -29.04 -2.84 36.41
C GLN A 121 -29.20 -1.83 35.26
N PRO A 122 -29.76 -2.22 34.10
CA PRO A 122 -30.07 -1.29 33.02
C PRO A 122 -31.12 -0.26 33.43
N SER A 123 -30.85 1.02 33.15
CA SER A 123 -31.83 2.10 33.34
C SER A 123 -32.99 1.99 32.33
N PRO A 124 -34.14 2.63 32.58
CA PRO A 124 -35.26 2.62 31.61
C PRO A 124 -34.87 3.15 30.23
N GLU A 125 -34.00 4.16 30.17
CA GLU A 125 -33.46 4.72 28.92
C GLU A 125 -32.53 3.73 28.22
N GLU A 126 -31.62 3.09 28.97
CA GLU A 126 -30.71 2.07 28.43
C GLU A 126 -31.49 0.87 27.86
N GLN A 127 -32.58 0.46 28.53
CA GLN A 127 -33.48 -0.60 28.06
C GLN A 127 -34.24 -0.20 26.80
N ALA A 128 -34.72 1.04 26.72
CA ALA A 128 -35.40 1.57 25.53
C ALA A 128 -34.48 1.54 24.30
N ASP A 129 -33.17 1.74 24.50
CA ASP A 129 -32.13 1.63 23.47
C ASP A 129 -31.62 0.18 23.27
N GLY A 130 -32.29 -0.81 23.86
CA GLY A 130 -32.01 -2.23 23.64
C GLY A 130 -30.83 -2.80 24.43
N ALA A 131 -30.38 -2.15 25.51
CA ALA A 131 -29.38 -2.71 26.42
C ALA A 131 -30.03 -3.59 27.48
N ALA A 132 -29.93 -4.91 27.29
CA ALA A 132 -30.36 -5.89 28.31
C ALA A 132 -29.31 -6.12 29.42
N ARG A 133 -28.07 -5.68 29.20
CA ARG A 133 -26.94 -5.84 30.14
C ARG A 133 -26.14 -4.55 30.20
N VAL A 134 -25.68 -4.20 31.39
CA VAL A 134 -24.79 -3.06 31.61
C VAL A 134 -23.60 -3.51 32.42
N GLU A 135 -22.40 -3.28 31.91
CA GLU A 135 -21.15 -3.54 32.63
C GLU A 135 -20.75 -2.26 33.39
N GLY A 136 -20.37 -2.39 34.66
CA GLY A 136 -19.87 -1.31 35.50
C GLY A 136 -18.35 -1.30 35.54
N PHE A 137 -17.76 -0.11 35.58
CA PHE A 137 -16.33 0.10 35.70
C PHE A 137 -16.04 1.11 36.81
N THR A 138 -15.33 0.69 37.86
CA THR A 138 -15.01 1.55 39.00
C THR A 138 -13.61 2.13 38.86
N CYS A 139 -13.47 3.44 39.03
CA CYS A 139 -12.18 4.12 39.03
C CYS A 139 -11.50 3.99 40.39
N GLY A 140 -10.25 3.50 40.39
CA GLY A 140 -9.44 3.42 41.61
C GLY A 140 -9.01 4.78 42.17
N GLY A 141 -8.98 5.83 41.34
CA GLY A 141 -8.54 7.17 41.75
C GLY A 141 -9.63 8.01 42.41
N CYS A 142 -10.84 8.03 41.87
CA CYS A 142 -11.94 8.87 42.36
C CYS A 142 -13.16 8.10 42.86
N GLY A 143 -13.17 6.76 42.75
CA GLY A 143 -14.33 5.93 43.08
C GLY A 143 -15.51 6.04 42.09
N GLY A 144 -15.42 6.90 41.08
CA GLY A 144 -16.48 7.10 40.09
C GLY A 144 -16.77 5.83 39.29
N VAL A 145 -18.06 5.56 39.04
CA VAL A 145 -18.53 4.40 38.28
C VAL A 145 -18.89 4.83 36.86
N THR A 146 -18.24 4.21 35.87
CA THR A 146 -18.55 4.38 34.46
C THR A 146 -19.39 3.19 33.99
N ARG A 147 -20.46 3.49 33.25
CA ARG A 147 -21.41 2.48 32.75
C ARG A 147 -21.10 2.14 31.29
N PHE A 148 -21.19 0.86 30.96
CA PHE A 148 -21.09 0.37 29.58
C PHE A 148 -22.30 -0.52 29.25
N PRO A 149 -23.39 0.09 28.76
CA PRO A 149 -24.56 -0.65 28.29
C PRO A 149 -24.26 -1.39 26.98
N ARG A 150 -24.68 -2.66 26.91
CA ARG A 150 -24.51 -3.54 25.73
C ARG A 150 -25.70 -3.36 24.79
N TYR A 151 -25.69 -2.25 24.05
CA TYR A 151 -26.78 -1.87 23.15
C TYR A 151 -26.94 -2.83 21.97
N THR A 152 -28.19 -3.06 21.56
CA THR A 152 -28.56 -3.83 20.37
C THR A 152 -29.36 -3.02 19.36
N SER A 153 -29.72 -1.76 19.69
CA SER A 153 -30.32 -0.82 18.76
C SER A 153 -29.28 -0.35 17.73
N PRO A 154 -29.49 -0.59 16.42
CA PRO A 154 -28.53 -0.17 15.40
C PRO A 154 -28.31 1.35 15.39
N ARG A 155 -29.37 2.14 15.65
CA ARG A 155 -29.27 3.60 15.77
C ARG A 155 -28.39 4.03 16.94
N LYS A 156 -28.54 3.38 18.10
CA LYS A 156 -27.72 3.70 19.27
C LYS A 156 -26.24 3.40 19.04
N LEU A 157 -25.93 2.35 18.29
CA LEU A 157 -24.55 2.01 17.94
C LEU A 157 -23.88 3.07 17.06
N LEU A 158 -24.65 3.77 16.21
CA LEU A 158 -24.13 4.90 15.42
C LEU A 158 -23.76 6.12 16.28
N GLU A 159 -24.40 6.28 17.44
CA GLU A 159 -24.12 7.32 18.42
C GLU A 159 -22.93 6.95 19.31
N THR A 160 -22.94 5.73 19.88
CA THR A 160 -21.94 5.33 20.88
C THR A 160 -20.58 5.01 20.28
N ARG A 161 -20.55 4.52 19.03
CA ARG A 161 -19.32 4.28 18.26
C ARG A 161 -18.25 3.47 19.00
N ARG A 162 -18.71 2.57 19.88
CA ARG A 162 -17.82 1.76 20.71
C ARG A 162 -18.47 0.45 21.12
N GLY A 163 -17.65 -0.58 21.30
CA GLY A 163 -18.12 -1.86 21.85
C GLY A 163 -17.14 -3.00 21.64
N ARG A 164 -17.67 -4.22 21.61
CA ARG A 164 -16.92 -5.47 21.32
C ARG A 164 -17.45 -6.09 20.03
N CYS A 165 -17.03 -7.31 19.69
CA CYS A 165 -17.40 -7.99 18.44
C CYS A 165 -18.90 -7.95 18.12
N GLY A 166 -19.77 -8.09 19.12
CA GLY A 166 -21.23 -7.96 18.96
C GLY A 166 -21.67 -6.62 18.39
N GLU A 167 -21.30 -5.52 19.04
CA GLU A 167 -21.65 -4.16 18.61
C GLU A 167 -21.00 -3.81 17.27
N TRP A 168 -19.74 -4.22 17.07
CA TRP A 168 -18.99 -4.00 15.84
C TRP A 168 -19.63 -4.70 14.64
N ALA A 169 -19.92 -6.00 14.74
CA ALA A 169 -20.56 -6.76 13.68
C ALA A 169 -21.96 -6.23 13.36
N HIS A 170 -22.73 -5.83 14.38
CA HIS A 170 -24.10 -5.33 14.19
C HIS A 170 -24.14 -3.95 13.52
N ALA A 171 -23.25 -3.04 13.92
CA ALA A 171 -23.14 -1.74 13.28
C ALA A 171 -22.61 -1.84 11.83
N LEU A 172 -21.62 -2.70 11.56
CA LEU A 172 -21.17 -2.93 10.18
C LEU A 172 -22.28 -3.54 9.32
N LEU A 173 -23.03 -4.50 9.86
CA LEU A 173 -24.19 -5.08 9.17
C LEU A 173 -25.20 -4.00 8.75
N LEU A 174 -25.45 -3.00 9.60
CA LEU A 174 -26.31 -1.86 9.24
C LEU A 174 -25.74 -1.07 8.05
N PHE A 175 -24.44 -0.77 8.03
CA PHE A 175 -23.82 -0.05 6.90
C PHE A 175 -23.95 -0.81 5.58
N LEU A 176 -23.68 -2.12 5.58
CA LEU A 176 -23.83 -2.96 4.39
C LEU A 176 -25.28 -2.98 3.89
N ARG A 177 -26.25 -3.14 4.80
CA ARG A 177 -27.68 -3.11 4.45
C ARG A 177 -28.13 -1.73 3.97
N ALA A 178 -27.58 -0.65 4.53
CA ALA A 178 -27.87 0.71 4.10
C ALA A 178 -27.39 1.01 2.66
N GLU A 179 -26.37 0.30 2.17
CA GLU A 179 -25.93 0.36 0.77
C GLU A 179 -26.67 -0.62 -0.15
N GLY A 180 -27.72 -1.28 0.36
CA GLY A 180 -28.49 -2.26 -0.40
C GLY A 180 -27.73 -3.57 -0.66
N LEU A 181 -26.63 -3.81 0.05
CA LEU A 181 -25.83 -5.03 -0.08
C LEU A 181 -26.48 -6.17 0.71
N GLU A 182 -26.61 -7.34 0.11
CA GLU A 182 -27.17 -8.49 0.81
C GLU A 182 -26.17 -9.01 1.85
N ALA A 183 -26.55 -8.98 3.13
CA ALA A 183 -25.65 -9.31 4.22
C ALA A 183 -26.34 -10.15 5.32
N ARG A 184 -25.53 -10.91 6.07
CA ARG A 184 -25.96 -11.85 7.12
C ARG A 184 -25.15 -11.63 8.39
N HIS A 185 -25.82 -11.66 9.54
CA HIS A 185 -25.16 -11.82 10.84
C HIS A 185 -24.62 -13.24 10.94
N VAL A 186 -23.34 -13.40 11.29
CA VAL A 186 -22.73 -14.72 11.47
C VAL A 186 -22.34 -14.91 12.92
N HIS A 187 -22.70 -16.07 13.45
CA HIS A 187 -22.52 -16.43 14.85
C HIS A 187 -21.81 -17.79 14.96
N ASP A 188 -20.62 -17.75 15.55
CA ASP A 188 -19.89 -18.92 16.02
C ASP A 188 -20.31 -19.23 17.47
N HIS A 189 -20.77 -20.45 17.70
CA HIS A 189 -21.20 -20.90 19.02
C HIS A 189 -20.07 -20.92 20.07
N LEU A 190 -18.80 -20.74 19.66
CA LEU A 190 -17.65 -20.50 20.54
C LEU A 190 -17.39 -19.00 20.81
N ASP A 191 -18.45 -18.21 20.94
CA ASP A 191 -18.41 -16.81 21.42
C ASP A 191 -17.63 -15.85 20.49
N HIS A 192 -17.93 -15.88 19.19
CA HIS A 192 -17.53 -14.82 18.27
C HIS A 192 -18.60 -14.56 17.21
N VAL A 193 -18.67 -13.33 16.71
CA VAL A 193 -19.65 -12.92 15.71
C VAL A 193 -19.02 -11.98 14.70
N TRP A 194 -19.49 -12.05 13.45
CA TRP A 194 -19.03 -11.24 12.33
C TRP A 194 -20.15 -11.13 11.29
N VAL A 195 -19.81 -10.72 10.05
CA VAL A 195 -20.78 -10.53 8.96
C VAL A 195 -20.36 -11.30 7.71
N GLU A 196 -21.33 -11.77 6.95
CA GLU A 196 -21.13 -12.19 5.56
C GLU A 196 -21.88 -11.23 4.64
N TRP A 197 -21.30 -10.92 3.48
CA TRP A 197 -21.98 -10.19 2.40
C TRP A 197 -21.88 -10.98 1.09
N ARG A 198 -22.93 -10.92 0.26
CA ARG A 198 -22.96 -11.64 -1.02
C ARG A 198 -22.42 -10.78 -2.15
N SER A 199 -21.21 -11.09 -2.61
CA SER A 199 -20.64 -10.52 -3.82
C SER A 199 -21.45 -10.93 -5.05
N ARG A 200 -21.97 -9.93 -5.77
CA ARG A 200 -22.67 -10.14 -7.04
C ARG A 200 -21.72 -10.59 -8.14
N ARG A 201 -20.52 -10.01 -8.18
CA ARG A 201 -19.49 -10.29 -9.18
C ARG A 201 -18.92 -11.69 -9.04
N LEU A 202 -18.57 -12.09 -7.81
CA LEU A 202 -17.99 -13.41 -7.52
C LEU A 202 -19.08 -14.48 -7.33
N GLY A 203 -20.34 -14.08 -7.27
CA GLY A 203 -21.48 -14.98 -7.14
C GLY A 203 -21.53 -15.76 -5.82
N ARG A 204 -20.85 -15.28 -4.77
CA ARG A 204 -20.67 -15.99 -3.49
C ARG A 204 -20.74 -15.12 -2.24
N TRP A 205 -20.93 -15.77 -1.11
CA TRP A 205 -20.78 -15.16 0.21
C TRP A 205 -19.30 -14.91 0.54
N MET A 206 -19.02 -13.67 0.95
CA MET A 206 -17.73 -13.14 1.35
C MET A 206 -17.74 -12.94 2.86
N HIS A 207 -16.69 -13.41 3.53
CA HIS A 207 -16.49 -13.17 4.96
C HIS A 207 -16.09 -11.71 5.21
N VAL A 208 -16.63 -11.08 6.26
CA VAL A 208 -16.20 -9.74 6.73
C VAL A 208 -16.14 -9.71 8.25
N ASP A 209 -14.95 -9.46 8.82
CA ASP A 209 -14.75 -9.20 10.25
C ASP A 209 -14.33 -7.73 10.49
N PRO A 210 -15.25 -6.87 10.99
CA PRO A 210 -14.91 -5.47 11.25
C PRO A 210 -13.89 -5.28 12.37
N CYS A 211 -13.82 -6.19 13.36
CA CYS A 211 -12.89 -6.07 14.48
C CYS A 211 -11.46 -6.30 14.02
N GLU A 212 -11.27 -7.20 13.05
CA GLU A 212 -9.98 -7.52 12.49
C GLU A 212 -9.63 -6.64 11.29
N GLY A 213 -10.62 -6.00 10.67
CA GLY A 213 -10.42 -5.26 9.41
C GLY A 213 -10.23 -6.22 8.25
N ALA A 214 -10.81 -7.42 8.33
CA ALA A 214 -10.56 -8.52 7.42
C ALA A 214 -11.76 -8.75 6.50
N VAL A 215 -11.48 -8.97 5.21
CA VAL A 215 -12.46 -9.35 4.19
C VAL A 215 -11.92 -10.57 3.45
N ASP A 216 -12.79 -11.54 3.20
CA ASP A 216 -12.50 -12.81 2.52
C ASP A 216 -11.39 -13.67 3.16
N THR A 217 -11.19 -13.53 4.47
CA THR A 217 -10.20 -14.30 5.25
C THR A 217 -10.87 -15.29 6.22
N PRO A 218 -11.73 -16.23 5.77
CA PRO A 218 -12.55 -17.04 6.67
C PRO A 218 -11.75 -18.00 7.58
N LEU A 219 -10.49 -18.32 7.23
CA LEU A 219 -9.64 -19.19 8.05
C LEU A 219 -8.87 -18.43 9.14
N ILE A 220 -9.08 -17.11 9.28
CA ILE A 220 -8.44 -16.30 10.33
C ILE A 220 -8.71 -16.84 11.74
N TYR A 221 -9.88 -17.43 11.97
CA TYR A 221 -10.26 -17.96 13.28
C TYR A 221 -9.56 -19.28 13.61
N GLU A 222 -9.62 -20.26 12.71
CA GLU A 222 -9.03 -21.57 13.00
C GLU A 222 -7.51 -21.60 12.84
N GLN A 223 -6.99 -20.98 11.77
CA GLN A 223 -5.55 -21.00 11.50
C GLN A 223 -4.83 -19.80 12.12
N GLY A 224 -5.43 -18.61 12.14
CA GLY A 224 -4.83 -17.43 12.75
C GLY A 224 -4.91 -17.47 14.27
N TRP A 225 -6.11 -17.64 14.82
CA TRP A 225 -6.33 -17.60 16.28
C TRP A 225 -6.24 -18.97 16.96
N GLY A 226 -6.20 -20.07 16.20
CA GLY A 226 -6.22 -21.42 16.77
C GLY A 226 -7.58 -21.85 17.34
N LYS A 227 -8.68 -21.11 17.05
CA LYS A 227 -10.03 -21.52 17.47
C LYS A 227 -10.41 -22.85 16.80
N ARG A 228 -11.27 -23.62 17.44
CA ARG A 228 -11.76 -24.89 16.88
C ARG A 228 -13.29 -24.87 16.71
N PRO A 229 -13.84 -24.02 15.83
CA PRO A 229 -15.29 -23.91 15.67
C PRO A 229 -15.91 -25.25 15.24
N ALA A 230 -17.11 -25.49 15.76
CA ALA A 230 -17.91 -26.69 15.50
C ALA A 230 -19.27 -26.38 14.85
N LEU A 231 -19.85 -25.22 15.15
CA LEU A 231 -21.10 -24.75 14.55
C LEU A 231 -21.07 -23.23 14.34
N VAL A 232 -21.11 -22.83 13.07
CA VAL A 232 -21.20 -21.45 12.64
C VAL A 232 -22.46 -21.28 11.80
N VAL A 233 -23.35 -20.38 12.20
CA VAL A 233 -24.61 -20.13 11.51
C VAL A 233 -24.65 -18.69 11.00
N ALA A 234 -25.02 -18.51 9.74
CA ALA A 234 -25.29 -17.21 9.14
C ALA A 234 -26.80 -16.98 9.06
N VAL A 235 -27.27 -15.80 9.46
CA VAL A 235 -28.69 -15.41 9.46
C VAL A 235 -28.85 -14.03 8.81
N GLY A 236 -29.71 -13.93 7.80
CA GLY A 236 -30.10 -12.68 7.15
C GLY A 236 -31.61 -12.51 7.10
N ALA A 237 -32.08 -11.42 6.46
CA ALA A 237 -33.49 -11.06 6.43
C ALA A 237 -34.41 -12.11 5.78
N VAL A 238 -33.88 -12.90 4.83
CA VAL A 238 -34.65 -13.87 4.04
C VAL A 238 -34.19 -15.31 4.23
N GLY A 239 -33.29 -15.59 5.18
CA GLY A 239 -32.89 -16.97 5.45
C GLY A 239 -31.62 -17.11 6.31
N ALA A 240 -31.35 -18.36 6.68
CA ALA A 240 -30.21 -18.81 7.45
C ALA A 240 -29.56 -20.04 6.81
N ALA A 241 -28.29 -20.29 7.14
CA ALA A 241 -27.51 -21.44 6.68
C ALA A 241 -26.43 -21.86 7.69
N ASP A 242 -26.13 -23.17 7.77
CA ASP A 242 -24.90 -23.67 8.41
C ASP A 242 -23.74 -23.35 7.47
N VAL A 243 -22.84 -22.47 7.91
CA VAL A 243 -21.69 -22.00 7.15
C VAL A 243 -20.37 -22.52 7.72
N THR A 244 -20.41 -23.50 8.64
CA THR A 244 -19.24 -24.04 9.34
C THR A 244 -18.11 -24.42 8.38
N GLY A 245 -18.41 -25.10 7.27
CA GLY A 245 -17.43 -25.53 6.27
C GLY A 245 -16.61 -24.39 5.63
N ARG A 246 -17.12 -23.14 5.66
CA ARG A 246 -16.38 -21.96 5.19
C ARG A 246 -15.26 -21.58 6.16
N TYR A 247 -15.46 -21.76 7.45
CA TYR A 247 -14.61 -21.25 8.53
C TYR A 247 -13.67 -22.30 9.14
N VAL A 248 -13.73 -23.53 8.64
CA VAL A 248 -12.81 -24.62 9.02
C VAL A 248 -12.00 -25.08 7.81
N LYS A 249 -10.79 -25.57 8.09
CA LYS A 249 -9.85 -26.20 7.17
C LYS A 249 -10.31 -27.62 6.87
N ASP A 250 -10.65 -28.38 7.92
CA ASP A 250 -11.20 -29.73 7.77
C ASP A 250 -12.63 -29.78 8.33
N TYR A 251 -13.59 -29.89 7.41
CA TYR A 251 -14.99 -29.98 7.77
C TYR A 251 -15.33 -31.29 8.49
N SER A 252 -14.67 -32.40 8.16
CA SER A 252 -14.90 -33.69 8.80
C SER A 252 -14.47 -33.67 10.27
N GLU A 253 -13.34 -33.02 10.58
CA GLU A 253 -12.91 -32.82 11.96
C GLU A 253 -13.87 -31.92 12.74
N ALA A 254 -14.40 -30.86 12.10
CA ALA A 254 -15.39 -29.99 12.73
C ALA A 254 -16.69 -30.75 13.08
N LEU A 255 -17.15 -31.65 12.20
CA LEU A 255 -18.29 -32.52 12.48
C LEU A 255 -17.99 -33.53 13.60
N ALA A 256 -16.79 -34.14 13.62
CA ALA A 256 -16.38 -35.02 14.72
C ALA A 256 -16.41 -34.28 16.06
N ARG A 257 -15.81 -33.08 16.12
CA ARG A 257 -15.86 -32.21 17.32
C ARG A 257 -17.28 -31.86 17.73
N ARG A 258 -18.17 -31.61 16.77
CA ARG A 258 -19.59 -31.31 17.05
C ARG A 258 -20.27 -32.49 17.74
N ARG A 259 -20.02 -33.71 17.27
CA ARG A 259 -20.57 -34.98 17.81
C ARG A 259 -19.98 -35.34 19.17
N ASP A 260 -18.69 -35.08 19.37
CA ASP A 260 -17.97 -35.45 20.60
C ASP A 260 -18.03 -34.37 21.68
N GLY A 261 -18.34 -33.12 21.31
CA GLY A 261 -18.39 -31.98 22.23
C GLY A 261 -19.66 -31.99 23.08
N GLY A 262 -19.54 -32.17 24.39
CA GLY A 262 -20.65 -32.33 25.34
C GLY A 262 -21.91 -31.52 25.03
N ASP A 263 -21.84 -30.19 25.07
CA ASP A 263 -23.00 -29.30 24.86
C ASP A 263 -23.55 -29.29 23.42
N THR A 264 -22.76 -29.71 22.41
CA THR A 264 -23.16 -29.74 20.98
C THR A 264 -23.43 -31.14 20.45
N SER A 265 -23.12 -32.19 21.21
CA SER A 265 -23.19 -33.61 20.80
C SER A 265 -24.57 -34.06 20.35
N LEU A 266 -25.62 -33.39 20.86
CA LEU A 266 -27.02 -33.63 20.53
C LEU A 266 -27.54 -32.70 19.41
N MET A 267 -26.73 -31.75 18.94
CA MET A 267 -27.01 -30.92 17.76
C MET A 267 -26.53 -31.63 16.50
N THR A 268 -27.23 -32.71 16.12
CA THR A 268 -26.89 -33.45 14.91
C THR A 268 -27.11 -32.60 13.66
N GLU A 269 -26.50 -33.00 12.55
CA GLU A 269 -26.63 -32.29 11.28
C GLU A 269 -28.10 -32.22 10.83
N GLU A 270 -28.87 -33.30 11.03
CA GLU A 270 -30.30 -33.34 10.68
C GLU A 270 -31.12 -32.37 11.53
N LEU A 271 -30.77 -32.22 12.81
CA LEU A 271 -31.46 -31.29 13.69
C LEU A 271 -31.24 -29.84 13.25
N ILE A 272 -29.99 -29.50 12.95
CA ILE A 272 -29.60 -28.16 12.51
C ILE A 272 -30.29 -27.84 11.17
N GLU A 273 -30.24 -28.77 10.22
CA GLU A 273 -30.91 -28.62 8.93
C GLU A 273 -32.42 -28.45 9.06
N ALA A 274 -33.08 -29.25 9.93
CA ALA A 274 -34.51 -29.14 10.17
C ALA A 274 -34.90 -27.77 10.77
N GLN A 275 -34.13 -27.28 11.74
CA GLN A 275 -34.37 -25.97 12.37
C GLN A 275 -34.14 -24.81 11.40
N ILE A 276 -33.06 -24.86 10.62
CA ILE A 276 -32.78 -23.85 9.58
C ILE A 276 -33.85 -23.88 8.49
N THR A 277 -34.27 -25.07 8.05
CA THR A 277 -35.34 -25.21 7.05
C THR A 277 -36.66 -24.65 7.56
N ALA A 278 -37.03 -24.95 8.81
CA ALA A 278 -38.23 -24.40 9.43
C ALA A 278 -38.16 -22.87 9.53
N LEU A 279 -37.02 -22.33 9.94
CA LEU A 279 -36.80 -20.88 10.01
C LEU A 279 -36.90 -20.23 8.63
N ASN A 280 -36.27 -20.81 7.61
CA ASN A 280 -36.32 -20.30 6.24
C ASN A 280 -37.74 -20.28 5.69
N ARG A 281 -38.55 -21.30 5.99
CA ARG A 281 -39.98 -21.30 5.63
C ARG A 281 -40.73 -20.16 6.32
N GLN A 282 -40.45 -19.90 7.60
CA GLN A 282 -41.09 -18.81 8.35
C GLN A 282 -40.71 -17.43 7.78
N LEU A 283 -39.42 -17.17 7.57
CA LEU A 283 -38.93 -15.90 7.02
C LEU A 283 -39.47 -15.61 5.61
N ARG A 284 -39.79 -16.65 4.84
CA ARG A 284 -40.27 -16.55 3.45
C ARG A 284 -41.78 -16.76 3.31
N ALA A 285 -42.51 -16.81 4.43
CA ALA A 285 -43.95 -17.09 4.44
C ALA A 285 -44.76 -16.06 3.65
N HIS A 286 -44.30 -14.80 3.58
CA HIS A 286 -44.98 -13.74 2.83
C HIS A 286 -44.41 -13.48 1.43
N ALA A 287 -43.37 -14.21 1.00
CA ALA A 287 -42.80 -14.06 -0.33
C ALA A 287 -43.71 -14.65 -1.42
N SER A 288 -43.72 -14.04 -2.61
CA SER A 288 -44.46 -14.57 -3.77
C SER A 288 -43.90 -15.92 -4.23
N PRO A 289 -44.67 -16.74 -4.97
CA PRO A 289 -44.18 -18.00 -5.53
C PRO A 289 -42.89 -17.83 -6.35
N GLU A 290 -42.80 -16.76 -7.15
CA GLU A 290 -41.65 -16.43 -7.98
C GLU A 290 -40.42 -16.09 -7.12
N ALA A 291 -40.61 -15.24 -6.11
CA ALA A 291 -39.54 -14.87 -5.17
C ALA A 291 -39.05 -16.10 -4.39
N ARG A 292 -39.94 -16.99 -3.94
CA ARG A 292 -39.57 -18.24 -3.28
C ARG A 292 -38.76 -19.14 -4.20
N LYS A 293 -39.15 -19.26 -5.48
CA LYS A 293 -38.41 -20.05 -6.47
C LYS A 293 -36.99 -19.52 -6.66
N LEU A 294 -36.83 -18.20 -6.82
CA LEU A 294 -35.52 -17.55 -6.94
C LEU A 294 -34.65 -17.79 -5.71
N LEU A 295 -35.22 -17.65 -4.50
CA LEU A 295 -34.51 -17.91 -3.25
C LEU A 295 -34.07 -19.37 -3.13
N LEU A 296 -34.90 -20.33 -3.54
CA LEU A 296 -34.53 -21.76 -3.54
C LEU A 296 -33.40 -22.07 -4.53
N THR A 297 -33.47 -21.52 -5.74
CA THR A 297 -32.38 -21.65 -6.73
C THR A 297 -31.07 -21.08 -6.19
N ARG A 298 -31.14 -19.93 -5.51
CA ARG A 298 -29.98 -19.31 -4.89
C ARG A 298 -29.43 -20.15 -3.73
N ASP A 299 -30.28 -20.66 -2.85
CA ASP A 299 -29.85 -21.51 -1.73
C ASP A 299 -29.12 -22.77 -2.24
N LEU A 300 -29.60 -23.37 -3.34
CA LEU A 300 -28.91 -24.49 -3.98
C LEU A 300 -27.55 -24.08 -4.54
N ALA A 301 -27.44 -22.94 -5.23
CA ALA A 301 -26.18 -22.44 -5.74
C ALA A 301 -25.18 -22.14 -4.60
N ASP A 302 -25.64 -21.52 -3.51
CA ASP A 302 -24.83 -21.23 -2.32
C ASP A 302 -24.36 -22.54 -1.65
N ALA A 303 -25.21 -23.56 -1.56
CA ALA A 303 -24.86 -24.87 -1.00
C ALA A 303 -23.82 -25.62 -1.86
N LEU A 304 -23.96 -25.59 -3.19
CA LEU A 304 -22.97 -26.15 -4.12
C LEU A 304 -21.62 -25.43 -4.00
N GLN A 305 -21.64 -24.09 -3.94
CA GLN A 305 -20.44 -23.27 -3.80
C GLN A 305 -19.72 -23.52 -2.46
N LEU A 306 -20.48 -23.70 -1.37
CA LEU A 306 -19.92 -24.10 -0.08
C LEU A 306 -19.35 -25.52 -0.13
N GLY A 307 -20.04 -26.46 -0.78
CA GLY A 307 -19.55 -27.84 -0.98
C GLY A 307 -18.24 -27.91 -1.76
N LEU A 308 -18.12 -27.12 -2.84
CA LEU A 308 -16.86 -26.97 -3.59
C LEU A 308 -15.75 -26.39 -2.73
N THR A 309 -16.07 -25.36 -1.92
CA THR A 309 -15.11 -24.74 -0.99
C THR A 309 -14.60 -25.75 0.04
N ILE A 310 -15.48 -26.61 0.58
CA ILE A 310 -15.12 -27.68 1.51
C ILE A 310 -14.20 -28.69 0.80
N GLY A 311 -14.59 -29.16 -0.39
CA GLY A 311 -13.81 -30.14 -1.16
C GLY A 311 -12.41 -29.65 -1.54
N LEU A 312 -12.26 -28.36 -1.88
CA LEU A 312 -10.96 -27.74 -2.19
C LEU A 312 -10.01 -27.68 -0.99
N LYS A 313 -10.54 -27.69 0.25
CA LYS A 313 -9.74 -27.64 1.48
C LYS A 313 -9.36 -29.03 2.03
N SER A 314 -10.08 -30.08 1.62
CA SER A 314 -9.85 -31.44 2.11
C SER A 314 -8.45 -31.97 1.71
N PRO A 315 -7.87 -32.94 2.44
CA PRO A 315 -6.46 -33.38 2.29
C PRO A 315 -6.02 -33.98 0.93
N GLY A 316 -6.84 -33.89 -0.13
CA GLY A 316 -6.50 -34.26 -1.50
C GLY A 316 -6.75 -33.16 -2.54
N GLY A 317 -7.34 -32.02 -2.15
CA GLY A 317 -7.44 -30.82 -2.98
C GLY A 317 -6.17 -29.99 -2.77
N GLY A 318 -5.39 -29.77 -3.82
CA GLY A 318 -4.13 -29.04 -3.72
C GLY A 318 -4.32 -27.66 -3.09
N ALA A 319 -3.99 -27.54 -1.79
CA ALA A 319 -4.03 -26.27 -1.10
C ALA A 319 -2.87 -25.39 -1.58
N ALA A 320 -3.21 -24.18 -2.02
CA ALA A 320 -2.27 -23.10 -2.22
C ALA A 320 -1.45 -22.86 -0.94
N GLY A 321 -0.14 -22.64 -1.10
CA GLY A 321 0.83 -22.52 -0.02
C GLY A 321 0.38 -21.57 1.09
N GLY A 322 0.45 -22.06 2.33
CA GLY A 322 -0.05 -21.37 3.51
C GLY A 322 0.75 -20.11 3.81
N ALA A 323 0.15 -18.94 3.51
CA ALA A 323 0.54 -17.71 4.16
C ALA A 323 0.20 -17.82 5.66
N GLN A 324 1.13 -17.43 6.51
CA GLN A 324 0.89 -17.38 7.96
C GLN A 324 -0.18 -16.32 8.24
N LEU A 325 -1.36 -16.77 8.69
CA LEU A 325 -2.46 -15.88 9.04
C LEU A 325 -2.18 -15.23 10.41
N PRO A 326 -2.52 -13.94 10.59
CA PRO A 326 -2.23 -13.24 11.82
C PRO A 326 -3.05 -13.78 13.00
N GLY A 327 -2.45 -13.74 14.19
CA GLY A 327 -3.21 -13.85 15.43
C GLY A 327 -4.20 -12.68 15.59
N ARG A 328 -5.07 -12.77 16.58
CA ARG A 328 -6.09 -11.77 16.86
C ARG A 328 -5.48 -10.40 17.12
N LEU A 329 -6.04 -9.37 16.49
CA LEU A 329 -5.62 -7.98 16.65
C LEU A 329 -6.49 -7.25 17.69
N SER A 330 -7.77 -7.61 17.80
CA SER A 330 -8.69 -6.97 18.74
C SER A 330 -8.54 -7.47 20.19
N GLY A 331 -8.72 -6.55 21.15
CA GLY A 331 -8.67 -6.85 22.58
C GLY A 331 -7.30 -6.68 23.26
N PRO A 332 -7.27 -6.59 24.61
CA PRO A 332 -6.02 -6.44 25.37
C PRO A 332 -5.04 -7.60 25.13
N ALA A 333 -3.74 -7.33 25.12
CA ALA A 333 -2.71 -8.33 24.84
C ALA A 333 -2.76 -9.53 25.80
N GLU A 334 -2.91 -9.29 27.10
CA GLU A 334 -3.04 -10.33 28.13
C GLU A 334 -4.26 -11.22 27.90
N TRP A 335 -5.38 -10.64 27.45
CA TRP A 335 -6.61 -11.38 27.16
C TRP A 335 -6.44 -12.29 25.92
N ARG A 336 -5.72 -11.80 24.90
CA ARG A 336 -5.41 -12.60 23.70
C ARG A 336 -4.46 -13.76 24.03
N ALA A 337 -3.40 -13.48 24.78
CA ALA A 337 -2.43 -14.48 25.22
C ALA A 337 -3.09 -15.56 26.10
N ALA A 338 -3.96 -15.17 27.04
CA ALA A 338 -4.70 -16.11 27.89
C ALA A 338 -5.60 -17.07 27.10
N ARG A 339 -6.00 -16.69 25.88
CA ARG A 339 -6.83 -17.50 24.98
C ARG A 339 -6.02 -18.23 23.90
N GLY A 340 -4.70 -18.02 23.85
CA GLY A 340 -3.83 -18.58 22.81
C GLY A 340 -4.09 -18.02 21.40
N GLU A 341 -4.72 -16.85 21.31
CA GLU A 341 -5.16 -16.24 20.05
C GLU A 341 -4.10 -15.26 19.49
N ASP A 342 -2.84 -15.32 19.94
CA ASP A 342 -1.75 -14.39 19.57
C ASP A 342 -0.94 -14.80 18.32
N GLY A 343 -1.16 -16.01 17.80
CA GLY A 343 -0.60 -16.47 16.52
C GLY A 343 0.74 -17.23 16.62
N ALA A 344 1.16 -17.67 17.81
CA ALA A 344 2.47 -18.31 18.03
C ALA A 344 2.66 -19.73 17.43
N GLY A 345 1.73 -20.23 16.60
CA GLY A 345 1.56 -21.67 16.34
C GLY A 345 1.96 -22.27 14.98
N SER A 346 2.59 -21.55 14.03
CA SER A 346 2.92 -22.18 12.73
C SER A 346 4.14 -21.59 12.02
N ALA A 347 5.27 -22.30 12.10
CA ALA A 347 6.42 -22.09 11.23
C ALA A 347 6.84 -23.45 10.64
N ALA A 348 6.59 -23.67 9.35
CA ALA A 348 7.18 -24.76 8.59
C ALA A 348 7.59 -24.26 7.20
N ALA A 349 8.87 -24.45 6.89
CA ALA A 349 9.55 -24.03 5.68
C ALA A 349 9.26 -24.98 4.49
N GLY A 350 9.24 -24.44 3.26
CA GLY A 350 9.19 -25.24 2.03
C GLY A 350 9.16 -24.37 0.77
N ALA A 351 10.14 -24.59 -0.11
CA ALA A 351 10.47 -23.78 -1.27
C ALA A 351 9.54 -23.99 -2.49
N HIS A 352 9.09 -22.88 -3.07
CA HIS A 352 8.97 -22.53 -4.50
C HIS A 352 8.25 -21.16 -4.58
N PRO A 353 8.61 -20.24 -5.48
CA PRO A 353 8.04 -18.89 -5.47
C PRO A 353 6.57 -18.95 -5.87
N PRO A 354 5.62 -18.51 -5.02
CA PRO A 354 4.28 -18.25 -5.51
C PRO A 354 4.33 -17.05 -6.48
N PRO A 355 3.55 -17.07 -7.57
CA PRO A 355 3.23 -15.84 -8.29
C PRO A 355 2.66 -14.79 -7.30
N PRO A 356 2.70 -13.48 -7.63
CA PRO A 356 2.13 -12.46 -6.77
C PRO A 356 0.72 -12.90 -6.35
N PRO A 357 0.34 -12.80 -5.07
CA PRO A 357 -1.00 -13.18 -4.66
C PRO A 357 -1.98 -12.42 -5.58
N PRO A 358 -2.93 -13.11 -6.22
CA PRO A 358 -3.98 -12.43 -6.96
C PRO A 358 -4.59 -11.38 -6.01
N GLY A 359 -4.49 -10.10 -6.36
CA GLY A 359 -5.10 -9.03 -5.56
C GLY A 359 -4.18 -7.98 -4.91
N THR A 360 -2.85 -7.96 -5.11
CA THR A 360 -2.08 -6.74 -4.77
C THR A 360 -2.41 -5.63 -5.77
N ARG A 361 -3.16 -4.64 -5.30
CA ARG A 361 -3.76 -3.59 -6.13
C ARG A 361 -2.77 -2.49 -6.44
N TYR A 362 -2.89 -1.94 -7.63
CA TYR A 362 -2.14 -0.74 -7.99
C TYR A 362 -2.66 0.46 -7.23
N ALA A 363 -1.72 1.22 -6.69
CA ALA A 363 -1.96 2.49 -6.05
C ALA A 363 -1.30 3.57 -6.91
N LEU A 364 -2.03 4.64 -7.25
CA LEU A 364 -1.46 5.77 -8.01
C LEU A 364 -0.19 6.29 -7.35
N VAL A 365 0.86 6.47 -8.16
CA VAL A 365 2.03 7.24 -7.76
C VAL A 365 1.64 8.71 -7.84
N GLY A 366 1.71 9.40 -6.70
CA GLY A 366 1.39 10.83 -6.63
C GLY A 366 2.36 11.66 -7.48
N PRO A 367 1.97 12.90 -7.86
CA PRO A 367 2.88 13.81 -8.51
C PRO A 367 4.11 14.05 -7.60
N PRO A 368 5.30 14.25 -8.18
CA PRO A 368 6.46 14.63 -7.39
C PRO A 368 6.18 15.93 -6.62
N PRO A 369 6.82 16.16 -5.46
CA PRO A 369 6.71 17.42 -4.74
C PRO A 369 6.93 18.61 -5.70
N ALA A 370 6.06 19.61 -5.64
CA ALA A 370 6.09 20.76 -6.56
C ALA A 370 7.49 21.37 -6.78
N PRO A 371 8.34 21.58 -5.76
CA PRO A 371 9.68 22.13 -5.97
C PRO A 371 10.67 21.17 -6.66
N LEU A 372 10.41 19.86 -6.67
CA LEU A 372 11.23 18.85 -7.33
C LEU A 372 10.71 18.47 -8.72
N ALA A 373 9.45 18.77 -9.03
CA ALA A 373 8.79 18.35 -10.26
C ALA A 373 9.56 18.74 -11.54
N PRO A 374 10.04 19.99 -11.71
CA PRO A 374 10.82 20.37 -12.90
C PRO A 374 12.16 19.62 -12.99
N LEU A 375 12.82 19.41 -11.85
CA LEU A 375 14.11 18.72 -11.78
C LEU A 375 13.97 17.23 -12.14
N LEU A 376 12.94 16.59 -11.61
CA LEU A 376 12.64 15.17 -11.88
C LEU A 376 12.14 14.95 -13.31
N ALA A 377 11.39 15.90 -13.87
CA ALA A 377 11.03 15.90 -15.29
C ALA A 377 12.27 16.04 -16.18
N ALA A 378 13.16 16.99 -15.89
CA ALA A 378 14.44 17.14 -16.59
C ALA A 378 15.31 15.87 -16.48
N ALA A 379 15.22 15.16 -15.35
CA ALA A 379 15.89 13.88 -15.14
C ALA A 379 15.30 12.71 -15.93
N ARG A 380 14.14 12.90 -16.57
CA ARG A 380 13.38 11.82 -17.21
C ARG A 380 13.06 10.68 -16.23
N ARG A 381 12.69 11.07 -15.00
CA ARG A 381 12.17 10.14 -14.00
C ARG A 381 10.93 9.44 -14.55
N VAL A 382 10.91 8.11 -14.53
CA VAL A 382 9.86 7.30 -15.16
C VAL A 382 8.45 7.56 -14.59
N PRO A 383 8.25 7.65 -13.26
CA PRO A 383 6.95 8.08 -12.74
C PRO A 383 6.51 9.50 -13.16
N GLY A 384 7.46 10.38 -13.52
CA GLY A 384 7.21 11.76 -13.93
C GLY A 384 7.06 11.96 -15.44
N ALA A 385 7.29 10.93 -16.25
CA ALA A 385 7.19 10.99 -17.71
C ALA A 385 5.77 10.67 -18.22
N ALA A 386 4.90 10.07 -17.41
CA ALA A 386 3.53 9.72 -17.77
C ALA A 386 2.57 9.93 -16.59
N PRO A 387 1.58 10.84 -16.69
CA PRO A 387 0.53 10.94 -15.68
C PRO A 387 -0.22 9.61 -15.59
N GLY A 388 -0.50 9.15 -14.36
CA GLY A 388 -1.22 7.89 -14.11
C GLY A 388 -0.34 6.67 -13.86
N ALA A 389 0.99 6.83 -13.69
CA ALA A 389 1.83 5.76 -13.18
C ALA A 389 1.32 5.24 -11.83
N ALA A 390 1.43 3.94 -11.60
CA ALA A 390 0.96 3.30 -10.38
C ALA A 390 1.93 2.23 -9.91
N CYS A 391 1.92 2.00 -8.60
CA CYS A 391 2.80 1.03 -7.96
C CYS A 391 2.03 0.05 -7.09
N ARG A 392 2.63 -1.12 -6.87
CA ARG A 392 2.21 -2.10 -5.87
C ARG A 392 3.43 -2.85 -5.36
N ALA A 393 3.33 -3.52 -4.23
CA ALA A 393 4.44 -4.28 -3.68
C ALA A 393 3.93 -5.46 -2.85
N SER A 394 4.81 -6.40 -2.52
CA SER A 394 4.60 -7.26 -1.36
C SER A 394 4.66 -6.41 -0.09
N GLY A 395 3.71 -6.68 0.83
CA GLY A 395 3.60 -5.93 2.07
C GLY A 395 3.15 -4.46 1.91
N GLY A 396 2.87 -3.83 3.04
CA GLY A 396 2.48 -2.42 3.15
C GLY A 396 1.92 -2.13 4.54
N ASN A 397 2.65 -1.34 5.34
CA ASN A 397 2.39 -1.19 6.77
C ASN A 397 1.90 0.23 7.13
N GLY A 398 0.63 0.51 6.86
CA GLY A 398 0.01 1.81 7.15
C GLY A 398 0.47 2.94 6.22
N GLU A 399 -0.07 4.14 6.44
CA GLU A 399 0.08 5.27 5.51
C GLU A 399 1.53 5.70 5.29
N GLY A 400 2.39 5.60 6.30
CA GLY A 400 3.80 6.03 6.23
C GLY A 400 4.77 4.99 5.67
N GLN A 401 4.35 3.73 5.48
CA GLN A 401 5.25 2.62 5.15
C GLN A 401 4.82 1.77 3.92
N GLY A 402 3.96 2.33 3.07
CA GLY A 402 3.41 1.67 1.87
C GLY A 402 4.24 1.85 0.59
N PRO A 403 3.90 1.15 -0.50
CA PRO A 403 4.65 1.17 -1.76
C PRO A 403 4.75 2.56 -2.42
N ARG A 404 3.76 3.44 -2.22
CA ARG A 404 3.79 4.83 -2.74
C ARG A 404 5.00 5.62 -2.25
N ARG A 405 5.53 5.27 -1.07
CA ARG A 405 6.67 5.96 -0.45
C ARG A 405 7.96 5.79 -1.22
N LEU A 406 8.11 4.69 -1.97
CA LEU A 406 9.24 4.49 -2.88
C LEU A 406 9.37 5.60 -3.94
N PHE A 407 8.28 6.33 -4.21
CA PHE A 407 8.17 7.27 -5.32
C PHE A 407 7.78 8.69 -4.87
N ASP A 408 7.82 9.02 -3.58
CA ASP A 408 7.41 10.35 -3.08
C ASP A 408 8.58 11.36 -2.98
N ALA A 409 9.79 10.93 -3.34
CA ALA A 409 11.02 11.70 -3.26
C ALA A 409 11.35 12.24 -1.84
N ALA A 410 10.75 11.68 -0.78
CA ALA A 410 11.11 11.95 0.62
C ALA A 410 12.02 10.85 1.17
N ALA A 411 13.08 11.22 1.87
CA ALA A 411 13.97 10.26 2.54
C ALA A 411 13.47 9.85 3.94
N ALA A 412 12.41 10.51 4.44
CA ALA A 412 11.84 10.29 5.77
C ALA A 412 10.68 9.28 5.77
N THR A 413 10.27 8.80 4.59
CA THR A 413 9.25 7.77 4.40
C THR A 413 9.92 6.52 3.83
N LYS A 414 9.26 5.37 3.90
CA LYS A 414 9.80 4.12 3.37
C LYS A 414 8.72 3.15 2.92
N TRP A 415 9.09 2.16 2.14
CA TRP A 415 8.36 0.90 2.05
C TRP A 415 8.98 -0.09 3.04
N LEU A 416 8.13 -0.76 3.81
CA LEU A 416 8.52 -1.80 4.76
C LEU A 416 7.72 -3.08 4.48
N ASP A 417 8.39 -4.20 4.34
CA ASP A 417 7.78 -5.52 4.10
C ASP A 417 8.30 -6.57 5.09
N PHE A 418 7.40 -7.10 5.94
CA PHE A 418 7.71 -8.17 6.90
C PHE A 418 7.70 -9.58 6.29
N GLY A 419 7.19 -9.76 5.06
CA GLY A 419 7.22 -11.05 4.37
C GLY A 419 8.57 -11.38 3.75
N GLY A 420 9.40 -10.36 3.50
CA GLY A 420 10.64 -10.53 2.72
C GLY A 420 11.96 -10.56 3.49
N GLY A 421 11.97 -10.26 4.79
CA GLY A 421 13.25 -10.07 5.50
C GLY A 421 13.87 -11.31 6.13
N GLY A 422 13.06 -12.30 6.51
CA GLY A 422 13.55 -13.52 7.16
C GLY A 422 14.35 -14.45 6.23
N ALA A 423 14.93 -15.51 6.80
CA ALA A 423 15.66 -16.52 6.03
C ALA A 423 14.79 -17.13 4.92
N GLY A 424 15.18 -16.93 3.66
CA GLY A 424 14.44 -17.37 2.47
C GLY A 424 13.24 -16.47 2.10
N GLY A 425 13.02 -15.37 2.83
CA GLY A 425 12.04 -14.35 2.52
C GLY A 425 12.39 -13.61 1.23
N GLN A 426 11.35 -13.23 0.48
CA GLN A 426 11.50 -12.41 -0.73
C GLN A 426 10.48 -11.29 -0.70
N ALA A 427 10.91 -10.08 -1.05
CA ALA A 427 10.03 -8.92 -1.25
C ALA A 427 10.08 -8.46 -2.70
N TRP A 428 9.06 -7.73 -3.14
CA TRP A 428 9.01 -7.14 -4.46
C TRP A 428 8.22 -5.84 -4.46
N ALA A 429 8.64 -4.88 -5.27
CA ALA A 429 7.88 -3.68 -5.63
C ALA A 429 7.77 -3.59 -7.14
N GLU A 430 6.64 -3.13 -7.65
CA GLU A 430 6.32 -3.05 -9.07
C GLU A 430 5.82 -1.64 -9.40
N LEU A 431 6.32 -1.09 -10.50
CA LEU A 431 5.85 0.15 -11.11
C LEU A 431 5.28 -0.17 -12.48
N ARG A 432 4.10 0.38 -12.77
CA ARG A 432 3.44 0.25 -14.06
C ARG A 432 2.96 1.60 -14.58
N LEU A 433 3.17 1.85 -15.86
CA LEU A 433 2.59 2.96 -16.60
C LEU A 433 1.24 2.53 -17.19
N PRO A 434 0.32 3.47 -17.43
CA PRO A 434 -0.92 3.20 -18.16
C PRO A 434 -0.67 2.53 -19.51
N ALA A 435 -1.61 1.70 -19.98
CA ALA A 435 -1.47 0.98 -21.25
C ALA A 435 -1.33 1.94 -22.46
N ASP A 436 -1.99 3.10 -22.37
CA ASP A 436 -1.94 4.20 -23.35
C ASP A 436 -0.65 5.03 -23.31
N ALA A 437 0.19 4.87 -22.27
CA ALA A 437 1.49 5.54 -22.21
C ALA A 437 2.48 4.90 -23.21
N ALA A 438 3.43 5.67 -23.74
CA ALA A 438 4.50 5.11 -24.56
C ALA A 438 5.47 4.25 -23.70
N PRO A 439 5.94 3.08 -24.18
CA PRO A 439 6.89 2.27 -23.44
C PRO A 439 8.27 2.95 -23.45
N VAL A 440 8.93 2.96 -22.29
CA VAL A 440 10.20 3.63 -22.05
C VAL A 440 11.34 2.63 -21.81
N THR A 441 12.57 3.04 -22.11
CA THR A 441 13.77 2.25 -21.84
C THR A 441 14.51 2.84 -20.64
N VAL A 442 14.50 2.13 -19.52
CA VAL A 442 15.24 2.49 -18.30
C VAL A 442 16.73 2.26 -18.53
N CYS A 443 17.54 3.30 -18.33
CA CYS A 443 19.00 3.21 -18.43
C CYS A 443 19.70 3.25 -17.06
N HIS A 444 19.00 3.71 -16.03
CA HIS A 444 19.55 3.89 -14.69
C HIS A 444 18.45 3.76 -13.64
N TYR A 445 18.78 3.21 -12.47
CA TYR A 445 17.93 3.25 -11.28
C TYR A 445 18.72 3.62 -10.03
N ALA A 446 18.03 4.14 -9.02
CA ALA A 446 18.61 4.53 -7.74
C ALA A 446 17.77 4.02 -6.57
N LEU A 447 18.44 3.72 -5.47
CA LEU A 447 17.85 3.20 -4.23
C LEU A 447 18.29 4.10 -3.07
N VAL A 448 17.38 4.44 -2.17
CA VAL A 448 17.73 5.16 -0.93
C VAL A 448 17.41 4.29 0.28
N SER A 449 18.37 4.18 1.20
CA SER A 449 18.25 3.34 2.38
C SER A 449 17.21 3.87 3.37
N GLY A 450 16.44 2.96 3.98
CA GLY A 450 15.45 3.29 5.01
C GLY A 450 16.11 3.67 6.35
N ASP A 451 15.33 4.15 7.30
CA ASP A 451 15.81 4.73 8.57
C ASP A 451 15.73 3.81 9.80
N ASP A 452 15.18 2.59 9.70
CA ASP A 452 15.08 1.69 10.87
C ASP A 452 16.45 1.10 11.29
N ALA A 453 16.91 0.07 10.54
CA ALA A 453 18.05 -0.72 10.93
C ALA A 453 18.76 -1.30 9.68
N PRO A 454 20.11 -1.33 9.65
CA PRO A 454 20.86 -1.78 8.48
C PRO A 454 20.62 -3.26 8.12
N GLU A 455 20.26 -4.11 9.08
CA GLU A 455 19.99 -5.54 8.89
C GLU A 455 18.86 -5.78 7.88
N ARG A 456 17.92 -4.81 7.80
CA ARG A 456 16.75 -4.81 6.90
C ARG A 456 17.04 -4.28 5.50
N ASP A 457 18.24 -3.75 5.26
CA ASP A 457 18.60 -3.21 3.95
C ASP A 457 18.62 -4.34 2.90
N PRO A 458 18.21 -4.08 1.65
CA PRO A 458 18.31 -5.08 0.59
C PRO A 458 19.78 -5.36 0.25
N ALA A 459 20.16 -6.65 0.21
CA ALA A 459 21.53 -7.09 -0.12
C ALA A 459 21.61 -7.86 -1.44
N HIS A 460 20.52 -8.48 -1.88
CA HIS A 460 20.41 -9.12 -3.18
C HIS A 460 19.16 -8.62 -3.89
N ILE A 461 19.35 -7.90 -4.99
CA ILE A 461 18.27 -7.27 -5.76
C ILE A 461 18.28 -7.72 -7.21
N LEU A 462 17.08 -7.83 -7.78
CA LEU A 462 16.85 -7.98 -9.22
C LEU A 462 15.98 -6.83 -9.70
N LEU A 463 16.41 -6.15 -10.75
CA LEU A 463 15.55 -5.27 -11.54
C LEU A 463 15.07 -6.05 -12.75
N GLU A 464 13.76 -6.14 -12.93
CA GLU A 464 13.11 -6.88 -14.01
C GLU A 464 12.11 -6.00 -14.76
N CYS A 465 11.78 -6.38 -15.99
CA CYS A 465 10.66 -5.77 -16.71
C CYS A 465 9.89 -6.78 -17.55
N VAL A 466 8.70 -6.37 -18.01
CA VAL A 466 7.98 -7.06 -19.08
C VAL A 466 8.19 -6.28 -20.38
N PRO A 467 8.87 -6.84 -21.40
CA PRO A 467 9.08 -6.14 -22.67
C PRO A 467 7.76 -5.75 -23.33
N ALA A 468 7.67 -4.54 -23.87
CA ALA A 468 6.55 -4.15 -24.71
C ALA A 468 6.61 -4.92 -26.05
N GLY A 469 5.50 -5.54 -26.45
CA GLY A 469 5.41 -6.22 -27.75
C GLY A 469 5.27 -5.23 -28.91
N ASP A 470 5.83 -5.54 -30.07
CA ASP A 470 5.79 -4.68 -31.27
C ASP A 470 4.39 -4.59 -31.94
N LYS A 471 3.37 -5.26 -31.40
CA LYS A 471 2.01 -5.37 -31.98
C LYS A 471 0.89 -4.94 -31.02
N GLU A 472 1.02 -3.82 -30.33
CA GLU A 472 -0.09 -3.17 -29.59
C GLU A 472 -0.62 -1.94 -30.36
N GLY A 473 -0.78 -2.09 -31.67
CA GLY A 473 -1.26 -1.04 -32.57
C GLY A 473 -2.28 -1.62 -33.54
N ASP A 474 -3.48 -1.92 -33.05
CA ASP A 474 -4.72 -1.81 -33.83
C ASP A 474 -5.91 -1.81 -32.85
N GLY A 475 -6.34 -0.62 -32.46
CA GLY A 475 -7.55 -0.40 -31.67
C GLY A 475 -8.79 -0.49 -32.55
N GLY A 476 -9.08 -1.69 -33.07
CA GLY A 476 -10.33 -1.97 -33.77
C GLY A 476 -11.49 -2.06 -32.78
N GLU A 477 -12.19 -0.95 -32.56
CA GLU A 477 -13.54 -0.93 -31.98
C GLU A 477 -14.47 -1.76 -32.88
N GLY A 478 -14.96 -2.87 -32.36
CA GLY A 478 -16.00 -3.68 -32.96
C GLY A 478 -17.16 -3.81 -31.98
N ASP A 479 -18.05 -2.82 -31.98
CA ASP A 479 -19.38 -2.94 -31.39
C ASP A 479 -20.17 -4.01 -32.17
N GLY A 480 -20.63 -5.03 -31.46
CA GLY A 480 -21.39 -6.14 -32.03
C GLY A 480 -22.29 -6.79 -30.99
N ASP A 481 -23.47 -6.20 -30.79
CA ASP A 481 -24.61 -6.85 -30.15
C ASP A 481 -25.00 -8.12 -30.93
N GLY A 482 -25.05 -9.27 -30.25
CA GLY A 482 -25.44 -10.55 -30.85
C GLY A 482 -25.65 -11.66 -29.82
N ASP A 483 -26.91 -11.93 -29.51
CA ASP A 483 -27.44 -12.99 -28.67
C ASP A 483 -27.23 -14.41 -29.28
N GLY A 484 -27.07 -15.42 -28.41
CA GLY A 484 -27.38 -16.83 -28.72
C GLY A 484 -26.25 -17.87 -28.86
N GLY A 485 -26.00 -18.63 -27.78
CA GLY A 485 -25.95 -20.11 -27.84
C GLY A 485 -24.65 -20.87 -28.16
N GLY A 486 -24.11 -21.56 -27.14
CA GLY A 486 -23.73 -22.98 -27.22
C GLY A 486 -22.31 -23.38 -27.71
N GLY A 487 -21.48 -23.79 -26.75
CA GLY A 487 -20.60 -24.97 -26.85
C GLY A 487 -19.23 -24.83 -27.51
N GLY A 488 -18.19 -25.31 -26.81
CA GLY A 488 -16.93 -25.73 -27.43
C GLY A 488 -15.69 -25.17 -26.74
N GLY A 489 -14.97 -26.04 -26.02
CA GLY A 489 -13.73 -25.70 -25.35
C GLY A 489 -12.63 -25.28 -26.31
N GLY A 490 -11.88 -24.28 -25.87
CA GLY A 490 -10.66 -23.78 -26.50
C GLY A 490 -9.97 -22.86 -25.52
N GLY A 491 -9.32 -23.45 -24.51
CA GLY A 491 -8.49 -22.71 -23.58
C GLY A 491 -7.38 -22.02 -24.37
N SER A 492 -7.53 -20.72 -24.61
CA SER A 492 -6.42 -19.85 -24.99
C SER A 492 -5.51 -19.79 -23.77
N GLY A 493 -4.53 -20.68 -23.71
CA GLY A 493 -3.51 -20.67 -22.67
C GLY A 493 -2.94 -19.26 -22.56
N ASP A 494 -3.00 -18.71 -21.35
CA ASP A 494 -2.29 -17.49 -20.98
C ASP A 494 -0.84 -17.63 -21.50
N ALA A 495 -0.45 -16.80 -22.46
CA ALA A 495 0.97 -16.59 -22.71
C ALA A 495 1.52 -16.03 -21.41
N ALA A 496 2.15 -16.88 -20.60
CA ALA A 496 2.73 -16.51 -19.33
C ALA A 496 3.62 -15.28 -19.53
N GLU A 497 3.22 -14.15 -18.94
CA GLU A 497 3.93 -12.89 -19.04
C GLU A 497 5.40 -13.10 -18.60
N ALA A 498 6.32 -13.09 -19.55
CA ALA A 498 7.73 -13.40 -19.28
C ALA A 498 8.46 -12.16 -18.78
N TRP A 499 8.70 -12.10 -17.47
CA TRP A 499 9.61 -11.14 -16.88
C TRP A 499 11.05 -11.43 -17.34
N ILE A 500 11.76 -10.41 -17.79
CA ILE A 500 13.19 -10.48 -18.09
C ILE A 500 13.98 -9.71 -17.04
N VAL A 501 15.20 -10.19 -16.74
CA VAL A 501 16.12 -9.51 -15.82
C VAL A 501 16.85 -8.41 -16.57
N LEU A 502 16.71 -7.18 -16.10
CA LEU A 502 17.46 -6.01 -16.56
C LEU A 502 18.80 -5.87 -15.83
N ASP A 503 18.81 -6.12 -14.52
CA ASP A 503 20.03 -6.03 -13.70
C ASP A 503 19.93 -6.93 -12.46
N GLU A 504 21.06 -7.43 -11.99
CA GLU A 504 21.18 -8.23 -10.77
C GLU A 504 22.36 -7.70 -9.94
N ARG A 505 22.10 -7.34 -8.68
CA ARG A 505 23.14 -6.90 -7.74
C ARG A 505 23.14 -7.78 -6.50
N ARG A 506 24.32 -8.23 -6.11
CA ARG A 506 24.57 -9.05 -4.92
C ARG A 506 25.54 -8.33 -4.00
N GLY A 507 25.34 -8.50 -2.70
CA GLY A 507 26.17 -7.84 -1.68
C GLY A 507 25.97 -6.33 -1.62
N VAL A 508 24.79 -5.82 -1.99
CA VAL A 508 24.46 -4.40 -1.88
C VAL A 508 24.59 -3.97 -0.41
N ARG A 509 25.29 -2.86 -0.17
CA ARG A 509 25.52 -2.33 1.18
C ARG A 509 25.39 -0.82 1.21
N PHE A 510 24.59 -0.36 2.15
CA PHE A 510 24.53 1.05 2.54
C PHE A 510 25.43 1.26 3.77
N GLY A 511 26.39 2.17 3.67
CA GLY A 511 27.25 2.65 4.74
C GLY A 511 26.56 3.62 5.70
N ALA A 512 25.50 4.31 5.26
CA ALA A 512 24.74 5.25 6.09
C ALA A 512 23.22 5.19 5.84
N ARG A 513 22.43 5.81 6.73
CA ARG A 513 20.96 5.95 6.58
C ARG A 513 20.62 7.10 5.66
N GLY A 514 19.58 6.93 4.83
CA GLY A 514 19.26 7.87 3.76
C GLY A 514 20.33 7.94 2.66
N GLN A 515 21.25 6.98 2.61
CA GLN A 515 22.28 6.92 1.57
C GLN A 515 21.65 6.49 0.25
N LEU A 516 22.02 7.20 -0.81
CA LEU A 516 21.63 6.88 -2.17
C LEU A 516 22.67 5.97 -2.81
N LEU A 517 22.21 4.86 -3.38
CA LEU A 517 22.97 4.01 -4.29
C LEU A 517 22.39 4.12 -5.69
N SER A 518 23.25 4.17 -6.69
CA SER A 518 22.95 4.34 -8.11
C SER A 518 23.50 3.17 -8.91
N PHE A 519 22.77 2.79 -9.95
CA PHE A 519 23.13 1.65 -10.79
C PHE A 519 22.72 1.91 -12.24
N ALA A 520 23.70 1.86 -13.15
CA ALA A 520 23.43 1.80 -14.59
C ALA A 520 22.92 0.43 -15.00
N VAL A 521 21.85 0.42 -15.79
CA VAL A 521 21.32 -0.80 -16.42
C VAL A 521 22.21 -1.16 -17.61
N PRO A 522 22.75 -2.39 -17.70
CA PRO A 522 23.59 -2.83 -18.81
C PRO A 522 22.92 -2.63 -20.18
N PRO A 523 23.58 -2.01 -21.18
CA PRO A 523 22.96 -1.78 -22.49
C PRO A 523 22.39 -3.03 -23.16
N ALA A 524 23.02 -4.19 -22.96
CA ALA A 524 22.61 -5.45 -23.56
C ALA A 524 21.31 -6.05 -22.98
N SER A 525 20.92 -5.66 -21.76
CA SER A 525 19.70 -6.15 -21.12
C SER A 525 18.53 -5.18 -21.23
N ARG A 526 18.76 -3.93 -21.65
CA ARG A 526 17.74 -2.89 -21.75
C ARG A 526 16.63 -3.30 -22.72
N ALA A 527 15.38 -3.13 -22.28
CA ALA A 527 14.20 -3.31 -23.10
C ALA A 527 13.20 -2.15 -22.89
N ARG A 528 12.43 -1.85 -23.93
CA ARG A 528 11.28 -0.95 -23.83
C ARG A 528 10.20 -1.63 -23.00
N SER A 529 9.67 -0.94 -22.01
CA SER A 529 8.65 -1.50 -21.13
C SER A 529 7.71 -0.42 -20.60
N ARG A 530 6.58 -0.86 -20.06
CA ARG A 530 5.67 -0.06 -19.22
C ARG A 530 5.63 -0.57 -17.79
N ARG A 531 6.42 -1.59 -17.46
CA ARG A 531 6.22 -2.41 -16.28
C ARG A 531 7.55 -2.95 -15.77
N TRP A 532 7.92 -2.53 -14.57
CA TRP A 532 9.17 -2.92 -13.93
C TRP A 532 8.90 -3.48 -12.54
N ARG A 533 9.76 -4.39 -12.11
CA ARG A 533 9.72 -4.97 -10.76
C ARG A 533 11.12 -4.95 -10.15
N LEU A 534 11.22 -4.43 -8.94
CA LEU A 534 12.37 -4.59 -8.07
C LEU A 534 12.08 -5.77 -7.14
N ARG A 535 12.83 -6.86 -7.24
CA ARG A 535 12.78 -7.95 -6.26
C ARG A 535 13.94 -7.84 -5.30
N VAL A 536 13.67 -8.04 -4.02
CA VAL A 536 14.66 -8.23 -2.97
C VAL A 536 14.65 -9.70 -2.60
N LEU A 537 15.73 -10.40 -2.92
CA LEU A 537 15.88 -11.84 -2.69
C LEU A 537 16.54 -12.14 -1.34
N ALA A 538 17.20 -11.16 -0.73
CA ALA A 538 17.76 -11.25 0.61
C ALA A 538 17.92 -9.86 1.23
N ALA A 539 17.60 -9.75 2.52
CA ALA A 539 18.03 -8.65 3.36
C ALA A 539 19.53 -8.79 3.73
N ARG A 540 20.12 -7.75 4.31
CA ARG A 540 21.53 -7.72 4.74
C ARG A 540 21.83 -8.78 5.78
N ASP A 541 20.95 -8.96 6.74
CA ASP A 541 21.03 -10.03 7.74
C ASP A 541 19.66 -10.68 7.93
N PRO A 542 19.33 -11.71 7.15
CA PRO A 542 18.03 -12.38 7.23
C PRO A 542 17.85 -13.25 8.49
N GLY A 543 18.92 -13.44 9.29
CA GLY A 543 18.85 -14.08 10.59
C GLY A 543 18.43 -13.10 11.69
N ALA A 544 18.80 -11.82 11.56
CA ALA A 544 18.46 -10.75 12.50
C ALA A 544 17.26 -9.89 12.06
N ALA A 545 16.95 -9.86 10.76
CA ALA A 545 15.83 -9.11 10.20
C ALA A 545 14.64 -10.01 9.88
N ASN A 546 13.45 -9.58 10.30
CA ASN A 546 12.18 -10.17 9.86
C ASN A 546 11.49 -9.32 8.78
N SER A 547 12.16 -8.29 8.26
CA SER A 547 11.60 -7.37 7.26
C SER A 547 12.66 -6.78 6.34
N VAL A 548 12.23 -6.28 5.18
CA VAL A 548 13.01 -5.47 4.26
C VAL A 548 12.48 -4.05 4.27
N GLN A 549 13.37 -3.06 4.19
CA GLN A 549 13.00 -1.65 4.06
C GLN A 549 13.72 -0.96 2.90
N LEU A 550 13.06 0.04 2.32
CA LEU A 550 13.67 0.93 1.33
C LEU A 550 12.95 2.28 1.32
N ALA A 551 13.69 3.39 1.40
CA ALA A 551 13.10 4.72 1.37
C ALA A 551 12.59 5.08 -0.04
N GLN A 552 13.44 4.86 -1.05
CA GLN A 552 13.14 5.26 -2.43
C GLN A 552 13.60 4.22 -3.44
N TRP A 553 12.85 4.10 -4.53
CA TRP A 553 13.25 3.39 -5.74
C TRP A 553 12.91 4.25 -6.96
N GLU A 554 13.96 4.80 -7.56
CA GLU A 554 13.84 5.73 -8.67
C GLU A 554 14.39 5.15 -9.98
N MET A 555 13.72 5.42 -11.10
CA MET A 555 14.13 4.96 -12.42
C MET A 555 14.17 6.11 -13.40
N TYR A 556 15.16 6.09 -14.28
CA TYR A 556 15.42 7.15 -15.26
C TYR A 556 15.50 6.58 -16.67
N ALA A 557 14.80 7.23 -17.60
CA ALA A 557 14.71 6.80 -18.99
C ALA A 557 15.82 7.40 -19.88
N SER A 558 16.14 6.70 -20.97
CA SER A 558 16.97 7.18 -22.08
C SER A 558 16.11 7.87 -23.16
N GLY A 559 16.67 8.87 -23.87
CA GLY A 559 16.03 9.55 -25.02
C GLY A 559 15.81 11.07 -24.85
N PRO A 560 15.33 11.78 -25.90
CA PRO A 560 15.07 13.21 -25.86
C PRO A 560 13.91 13.56 -24.90
N ALA A 561 13.98 14.73 -24.24
CA ALA A 561 12.94 15.20 -23.32
C ALA A 561 11.61 15.46 -24.06
N PRO A 562 10.45 15.22 -23.43
CA PRO A 562 9.17 15.55 -24.04
C PRO A 562 9.07 17.06 -24.31
N ALA A 563 8.61 17.42 -25.52
CA ALA A 563 8.35 18.79 -25.91
C ALA A 563 7.23 19.37 -25.03
N GLY A 564 7.58 20.25 -24.09
CA GLY A 564 6.63 20.86 -23.15
C GLY A 564 7.21 21.33 -21.83
N ALA A 565 8.44 20.92 -21.47
CA ALA A 565 9.11 21.37 -20.23
C ALA A 565 9.77 22.76 -20.34
N ALA A 566 9.74 23.39 -21.52
CA ALA A 566 10.29 24.71 -21.77
C ALA A 566 9.18 25.67 -22.21
N ALA A 567 8.34 26.11 -21.27
CA ALA A 567 7.52 27.30 -21.45
C ALA A 567 8.18 28.44 -20.66
N GLY A 568 8.94 29.28 -21.36
CA GLY A 568 9.59 30.46 -20.77
C GLY A 568 10.99 30.77 -21.31
N ALA A 569 11.21 30.73 -22.62
CA ALA A 569 12.32 31.46 -23.22
C ALA A 569 11.95 31.84 -24.66
N ASP A 570 12.10 33.13 -24.94
CA ASP A 570 11.70 33.83 -26.15
C ASP A 570 12.33 33.23 -27.42
N ALA A 571 11.55 33.20 -28.50
CA ALA A 571 11.97 32.67 -29.79
C ALA A 571 12.71 33.77 -30.58
N GLY A 572 13.97 33.49 -30.94
CA GLY A 572 14.80 34.38 -31.73
C GLY A 572 15.70 33.62 -32.70
N ASP A 573 15.19 33.47 -33.91
CA ASP A 573 15.86 33.39 -35.22
C ASP A 573 16.83 32.25 -35.58
N GLY A 574 16.71 31.80 -36.84
CA GLY A 574 17.29 30.57 -37.38
C GLY A 574 18.68 30.68 -38.00
N CYS A 575 19.28 29.52 -38.26
CA CYS A 575 20.10 29.27 -39.46
C CYS A 575 20.36 27.76 -39.63
N ASP A 576 20.17 27.30 -40.86
CA ASP A 576 20.52 25.99 -41.42
C ASP A 576 22.01 25.95 -41.75
N CYS A 577 22.75 24.94 -41.25
CA CYS A 577 23.79 24.25 -42.01
C CYS A 577 24.39 23.03 -41.28
N GLY A 578 24.52 21.93 -42.02
CA GLY A 578 25.69 21.04 -41.92
C GLY A 578 25.54 19.76 -41.09
N GLN A 579 25.57 18.61 -41.78
CA GLN A 579 25.69 17.27 -41.19
C GLN A 579 26.90 17.15 -40.23
N PRO A 580 26.81 16.36 -39.14
CA PRO A 580 27.99 15.96 -38.40
C PRO A 580 28.52 14.61 -38.88
N VAL A 581 29.84 14.64 -39.10
CA VAL A 581 30.79 13.55 -39.30
C VAL A 581 30.76 12.58 -38.11
N GLY A 582 30.86 11.28 -38.40
CA GLY A 582 30.85 10.24 -37.38
C GLY A 582 32.07 10.26 -36.46
N ALA A 583 31.81 9.97 -35.18
CA ALA A 583 32.77 9.39 -34.24
C ALA A 583 31.99 8.50 -33.26
N GLY A 584 32.35 7.23 -33.21
CA GLY A 584 31.64 6.21 -32.45
C GLY A 584 31.91 6.28 -30.94
N GLY A 585 30.98 5.72 -30.17
CA GLY A 585 31.16 5.44 -28.74
C GLY A 585 29.94 5.74 -27.88
N GLY A 586 29.01 4.79 -27.77
CA GLY A 586 28.19 4.53 -26.56
C GLY A 586 27.58 5.71 -25.79
N GLY A 587 26.86 6.62 -26.45
CA GLY A 587 26.12 7.68 -25.76
C GLY A 587 24.79 7.18 -25.18
N ALA A 588 24.71 7.00 -23.85
CA ALA A 588 23.42 6.87 -23.15
C ALA A 588 23.48 7.45 -21.72
N GLY A 589 24.05 8.66 -21.60
CA GLY A 589 23.99 9.48 -20.39
C GLY A 589 22.70 10.31 -20.28
N PHE A 590 22.60 11.11 -19.23
CA PHE A 590 21.58 12.13 -19.02
C PHE A 590 21.71 13.32 -19.99
N LEU A 591 22.91 13.59 -20.50
CA LEU A 591 23.19 14.66 -21.47
C LEU A 591 22.71 14.31 -22.89
N SER A 592 21.85 15.15 -23.46
CA SER A 592 21.51 15.15 -24.89
C SER A 592 22.45 16.09 -25.66
N GLU A 593 22.42 16.02 -27.00
CA GLU A 593 23.13 16.99 -27.84
C GLU A 593 22.71 18.44 -27.54
N SER A 594 21.42 18.68 -27.30
CA SER A 594 20.91 20.00 -26.92
C SER A 594 21.43 20.47 -25.55
N HIS A 595 21.55 19.56 -24.56
CA HIS A 595 22.17 19.87 -23.27
C HIS A 595 23.66 20.21 -23.45
N ILE A 596 24.39 19.43 -24.25
CA ILE A 596 25.81 19.67 -24.51
C ILE A 596 26.02 21.03 -25.19
N ALA A 597 25.21 21.37 -26.19
CA ALA A 597 25.28 22.67 -26.86
C ALA A 597 24.97 23.84 -25.90
N ALA A 598 23.99 23.67 -25.01
CA ALA A 598 23.67 24.68 -24.00
C ALA A 598 24.79 24.84 -22.96
N LEU A 599 25.42 23.75 -22.52
CA LEU A 599 26.59 23.79 -21.63
C LEU A 599 27.78 24.50 -22.28
N ARG A 600 28.03 24.28 -23.58
CA ARG A 600 29.10 25.00 -24.31
C ARG A 600 28.89 26.50 -24.29
N ARG A 601 27.68 26.97 -24.65
CA ARG A 601 27.34 28.41 -24.60
C ARG A 601 27.50 29.00 -23.20
N LEU A 602 27.11 28.25 -22.17
CA LEU A 602 27.26 28.65 -20.78
C LEU A 602 28.75 28.80 -20.39
N GLY A 603 29.60 27.89 -20.87
CA GLY A 603 31.06 27.96 -20.71
C GLY A 603 31.69 29.16 -21.43
N GLU A 604 31.31 29.38 -22.69
CA GLU A 604 31.78 30.52 -23.52
C GLU A 604 31.40 31.86 -22.89
N ALA A 605 30.16 32.01 -22.40
CA ALA A 605 29.69 33.21 -21.72
C ALA A 605 30.46 33.52 -20.43
N ALA A 606 31.00 32.49 -19.76
CA ALA A 606 31.82 32.66 -18.56
C ALA A 606 33.26 33.11 -18.87
N GLU A 607 33.76 32.83 -20.07
CA GLU A 607 35.14 33.15 -20.50
C GLU A 607 35.23 34.47 -21.26
N ALA A 608 34.15 34.93 -21.88
CA ALA A 608 34.09 36.20 -22.62
C ALA A 608 34.57 37.43 -21.81
N PRO A 609 34.23 37.61 -20.51
CA PRO A 609 34.72 38.74 -19.71
C PRO A 609 36.23 38.68 -19.45
N ALA A 610 36.78 37.47 -19.24
CA ALA A 610 38.20 37.26 -18.98
C ALA A 610 39.04 37.44 -20.24
N ALA A 611 38.54 36.95 -21.39
CA ALA A 611 39.16 37.15 -22.70
C ALA A 611 39.15 38.64 -23.11
N ALA A 612 38.05 39.36 -22.86
CA ALA A 612 37.96 40.79 -23.11
C ALA A 612 38.93 41.59 -22.22
N ALA A 613 39.08 41.22 -20.95
CA ALA A 613 40.04 41.84 -20.03
C ALA A 613 41.51 41.56 -20.44
N ALA A 614 41.81 40.33 -20.86
CA ALA A 614 43.14 39.95 -21.35
C ALA A 614 43.51 40.65 -22.68
N ALA A 615 42.54 40.77 -23.60
CA ALA A 615 42.71 41.53 -24.84
C ALA A 615 42.92 43.04 -24.57
N ALA A 616 42.19 43.61 -23.62
CA ALA A 616 42.38 44.99 -23.19
C ALA A 616 43.75 45.22 -22.52
N ALA A 617 44.24 44.26 -21.74
CA ALA A 617 45.59 44.30 -21.14
C ALA A 617 46.71 44.18 -22.19
N ALA A 618 46.52 43.36 -23.23
CA ALA A 618 47.47 43.20 -24.33
C ALA A 618 47.53 44.43 -25.27
N ALA A 619 46.47 45.25 -25.32
CA ALA A 619 46.41 46.47 -26.12
C ALA A 619 46.97 47.72 -25.40
N ALA A 620 47.39 47.62 -24.13
CA ALA A 620 47.89 48.76 -23.36
C ALA A 620 49.40 49.04 -23.62
N PRO A 621 49.81 50.30 -23.85
CA PRO A 621 51.22 50.64 -24.06
C PRO A 621 52.06 50.37 -22.80
N ALA A 622 53.30 49.90 -23.00
CA ALA A 622 54.19 49.34 -21.96
C ALA A 622 54.42 50.23 -20.71
N ALA A 623 54.23 51.55 -20.81
CA ALA A 623 54.34 52.47 -19.68
C ALA A 623 53.13 52.47 -18.73
N ALA A 624 51.96 52.01 -19.19
CA ALA A 624 50.73 51.90 -18.38
C ALA A 624 50.57 50.52 -17.71
N ALA A 625 51.32 49.51 -18.17
CA ALA A 625 51.28 48.15 -17.61
C ALA A 625 51.87 48.06 -16.19
N ALA A 626 52.89 48.88 -15.89
CA ALA A 626 53.55 48.88 -14.58
C ALA A 626 52.71 49.53 -13.47
N THR A 627 51.88 50.52 -13.80
CA THR A 627 50.94 51.17 -12.86
C THR A 627 49.62 50.41 -12.74
N ALA A 628 49.14 49.75 -13.80
CA ALA A 628 47.93 48.93 -13.74
C ALA A 628 48.10 47.61 -12.97
N ALA A 629 49.32 47.04 -12.92
CA ALA A 629 49.59 45.80 -12.19
C ALA A 629 49.60 45.96 -10.66
N ALA A 630 49.84 47.18 -10.14
CA ALA A 630 49.86 47.45 -8.70
C ALA A 630 48.47 47.75 -8.10
N GLU A 631 47.48 48.11 -8.92
CA GLU A 631 46.09 48.40 -8.53
C GLU A 631 45.06 47.42 -9.13
N ALA A 632 45.50 46.29 -9.68
CA ALA A 632 44.61 45.26 -10.20
C ALA A 632 43.79 44.63 -9.06
N ARG A 633 42.63 45.24 -8.80
CA ARG A 633 41.59 44.69 -7.93
C ARG A 633 41.23 43.29 -8.45
N PRO A 634 41.12 42.26 -7.58
CA PRO A 634 40.77 40.92 -8.01
C PRO A 634 39.49 40.96 -8.86
N PRO A 635 39.40 40.13 -9.92
CA PRO A 635 38.24 40.12 -10.81
C PRO A 635 36.97 40.00 -9.96
N GLN A 636 36.04 40.94 -10.14
CA GLN A 636 34.80 40.90 -9.37
C GLN A 636 34.07 39.58 -9.68
N PRO A 637 33.57 38.87 -8.67
CA PRO A 637 32.81 37.66 -8.89
C PRO A 637 31.60 37.98 -9.79
N PRO A 638 31.23 37.06 -10.71
CA PRO A 638 30.10 37.30 -11.60
C PRO A 638 28.83 37.56 -10.78
N PRO A 639 27.90 38.39 -11.29
CA PRO A 639 26.67 38.70 -10.58
C PRO A 639 25.89 37.42 -10.24
N ALA A 640 25.38 37.35 -9.02
CA ALA A 640 24.63 36.19 -8.53
C ALA A 640 23.45 35.88 -9.46
N GLY A 641 23.34 34.64 -9.93
CA GLY A 641 22.30 34.19 -10.85
C GLY A 641 22.63 34.30 -12.35
N SER A 642 23.78 34.88 -12.73
CA SER A 642 24.23 34.94 -14.13
C SER A 642 24.68 33.57 -14.68
N ASP A 643 24.68 33.42 -16.02
CA ASP A 643 25.18 32.22 -16.70
C ASP A 643 26.66 31.96 -16.39
N ALA A 644 27.46 33.02 -16.25
CA ALA A 644 28.86 32.94 -15.83
C ALA A 644 28.99 32.37 -14.40
N ALA A 645 28.13 32.79 -13.47
CA ALA A 645 28.11 32.26 -12.11
C ALA A 645 27.68 30.78 -12.07
N ALA A 646 26.68 30.41 -12.88
CA ALA A 646 26.24 29.02 -13.02
C ALA A 646 27.33 28.13 -13.63
N ALA A 647 28.03 28.60 -14.67
CA ALA A 647 29.13 27.87 -15.30
C ALA A 647 30.30 27.64 -14.34
N GLN A 648 30.73 28.69 -13.64
CA GLN A 648 31.82 28.59 -12.65
C GLN A 648 31.44 27.63 -11.51
N LEU A 649 30.20 27.70 -11.02
CA LEU A 649 29.71 26.80 -9.99
C LEU A 649 29.68 25.35 -10.48
N LEU A 650 29.17 25.09 -11.68
CA LEU A 650 29.11 23.74 -12.26
C LEU A 650 30.51 23.16 -12.53
N ARG A 651 31.44 23.96 -13.08
CA ARG A 651 32.86 23.57 -13.25
C ARG A 651 33.48 23.16 -11.92
N ARG A 652 33.27 23.98 -10.87
CA ARG A 652 33.80 23.69 -9.53
C ARG A 652 33.20 22.43 -8.93
N VAL A 653 31.89 22.21 -9.07
CA VAL A 653 31.22 21.00 -8.58
C VAL A 653 31.75 19.77 -9.32
N ALA A 654 31.84 19.83 -10.65
CA ALA A 654 32.33 18.71 -11.47
C ALA A 654 33.81 18.38 -11.16
N ALA A 655 34.70 19.38 -11.09
CA ALA A 655 36.11 19.18 -10.78
C ALA A 655 36.30 18.56 -9.39
N ASN A 656 35.65 19.12 -8.36
CA ASN A 656 35.77 18.58 -7.01
C ASN A 656 35.23 17.13 -6.89
N LEU A 657 34.19 16.78 -7.65
CA LEU A 657 33.66 15.41 -7.65
C LEU A 657 34.54 14.44 -8.45
N ALA A 658 35.25 14.93 -9.48
CA ALA A 658 36.26 14.14 -10.17
C ALA A 658 37.43 13.77 -9.24
N ASP A 659 37.87 14.73 -8.42
CA ASP A 659 39.00 14.57 -7.50
C ASP A 659 38.65 13.74 -6.25
N GLY A 660 37.46 13.97 -5.68
CA GLY A 660 37.06 13.37 -4.40
C GLY A 660 35.55 13.10 -4.31
N PRO A 661 35.02 12.09 -5.03
CA PRO A 661 33.58 11.81 -5.05
C PRO A 661 32.99 11.42 -3.69
N ALA A 662 33.82 10.92 -2.77
CA ALA A 662 33.46 10.54 -1.39
C ALA A 662 33.52 11.67 -0.35
N ASP A 663 33.73 12.91 -0.76
CA ASP A 663 33.78 14.04 0.17
C ASP A 663 32.39 14.32 0.81
N PRO A 664 32.29 14.33 2.16
CA PRO A 664 31.02 14.56 2.83
C PRO A 664 30.29 15.86 2.54
N LYS A 665 30.99 16.86 1.99
CA LYS A 665 30.35 18.13 1.58
C LYS A 665 29.31 17.95 0.46
N PHE A 666 29.32 16.83 -0.25
CA PHE A 666 28.36 16.50 -1.30
C PHE A 666 27.14 15.71 -0.78
N PHE A 667 27.07 15.41 0.52
CA PHE A 667 25.95 14.73 1.14
C PHE A 667 24.86 15.73 1.53
N GLY A 668 23.72 15.70 0.82
CA GLY A 668 22.56 16.54 1.16
C GLY A 668 22.80 18.02 0.87
N LEU A 669 23.30 18.33 -0.33
CA LEU A 669 23.49 19.70 -0.78
C LEU A 669 22.13 20.39 -0.91
N ARG A 670 21.85 21.36 -0.05
CA ARG A 670 20.60 22.12 -0.12
C ARG A 670 20.56 23.01 -1.36
N GLY A 671 19.38 23.12 -1.95
CA GLY A 671 19.12 23.78 -3.22
C GLY A 671 19.46 25.26 -3.21
N ASP A 672 19.42 25.92 -2.05
CA ASP A 672 19.86 27.31 -1.89
C ASP A 672 21.34 27.52 -2.23
N LYS A 673 22.19 26.51 -2.01
CA LYS A 673 23.62 26.58 -2.37
C LYS A 673 23.90 26.38 -3.86
N VAL A 674 22.93 25.86 -4.61
CA VAL A 674 23.04 25.53 -6.04
C VAL A 674 21.89 26.10 -6.86
N ALA A 675 21.17 27.08 -6.34
CA ALA A 675 20.01 27.68 -7.00
C ALA A 675 20.30 28.10 -8.46
N PRO A 676 21.46 28.72 -8.79
CA PRO A 676 21.78 29.06 -10.18
C PRO A 676 21.84 27.86 -11.13
N LEU A 677 22.14 26.65 -10.64
CA LEU A 677 22.16 25.43 -11.45
C LEU A 677 20.76 24.85 -11.64
N LEU A 678 19.90 24.96 -10.62
CA LEU A 678 18.56 24.36 -10.64
C LEU A 678 17.58 25.09 -11.57
N GLU A 679 17.84 26.36 -11.86
CA GLU A 679 17.06 27.19 -12.80
C GLU A 679 17.33 26.85 -14.28
N ARG A 680 18.38 26.06 -14.59
CA ARG A 680 18.85 25.82 -15.95
C ARG A 680 18.77 24.32 -16.30
N PRO A 681 17.92 23.90 -17.26
CA PRO A 681 17.75 22.48 -17.61
C PRO A 681 19.06 21.75 -17.96
N ALA A 682 19.97 22.41 -18.67
CA ALA A 682 21.28 21.83 -19.03
C ALA A 682 22.18 21.59 -17.81
N CYS A 683 22.14 22.48 -16.81
CA CYS A 683 22.88 22.31 -15.56
C CYS A 683 22.26 21.20 -14.69
N VAL A 684 20.93 21.05 -14.70
CA VAL A 684 20.24 19.93 -14.04
C VAL A 684 20.64 18.60 -14.68
N ALA A 685 20.62 18.52 -16.01
CA ALA A 685 21.09 17.34 -16.75
C ALA A 685 22.55 17.00 -16.44
N ALA A 686 23.42 18.02 -16.32
CA ALA A 686 24.81 17.85 -15.90
C ALA A 686 24.95 17.34 -14.47
N LEU A 687 24.19 17.86 -13.51
CA LEU A 687 24.20 17.38 -12.13
C LEU A 687 23.79 15.90 -12.05
N LEU A 688 22.80 15.49 -12.85
CA LEU A 688 22.37 14.10 -12.94
C LEU A 688 23.43 13.21 -13.59
N GLU A 689 24.08 13.68 -14.65
CA GLU A 689 25.20 12.99 -15.30
C GLU A 689 26.33 12.71 -14.30
N ILE A 690 26.59 13.67 -13.42
CA ILE A 690 27.64 13.60 -12.39
C ILE A 690 27.18 12.82 -11.13
N GLY A 691 25.95 12.30 -11.09
CA GLY A 691 25.46 11.40 -10.04
C GLY A 691 24.64 12.05 -8.93
N PHE A 692 24.35 13.35 -8.99
CA PHE A 692 23.40 13.98 -8.07
C PHE A 692 21.96 13.58 -8.42
N ARG A 693 21.12 13.36 -7.41
CA ARG A 693 19.68 13.11 -7.55
C ARG A 693 18.91 14.07 -6.65
N PRO A 694 17.79 14.65 -7.14
CA PRO A 694 16.99 15.57 -6.36
C PRO A 694 16.15 14.80 -5.33
N VAL A 695 16.15 15.27 -4.09
CA VAL A 695 15.38 14.71 -2.96
C VAL A 695 14.79 15.83 -2.13
N LEU A 696 13.74 15.53 -1.37
CA LEU A 696 13.16 16.46 -0.41
C LEU A 696 13.86 16.28 0.94
N LEU A 697 14.63 17.29 1.34
CA LEU A 697 15.32 17.28 2.64
C LEU A 697 14.38 17.70 3.77
N PRO A 698 14.65 17.23 5.01
CA PRO A 698 13.95 17.72 6.18
C PRO A 698 14.20 19.22 6.40
N PRO A 699 13.28 19.93 7.09
CA PRO A 699 13.48 21.32 7.49
C PRO A 699 14.75 21.47 8.35
N ARG A 700 15.35 22.67 8.35
CA ARG A 700 16.55 22.93 9.16
C ARG A 700 16.24 22.76 10.66
N PRO A 701 17.15 22.17 11.45
CA PRO A 701 17.01 22.13 12.91
C PRO A 701 16.81 23.57 13.43
N GLY A 702 15.71 23.82 14.15
CA GLY A 702 15.33 25.14 14.67
C GLY A 702 14.13 25.81 13.99
N ALA A 703 13.80 25.48 12.74
CA ALA A 703 12.59 26.00 12.07
C ALA A 703 11.30 25.38 12.65
N ALA A 704 11.34 24.10 13.03
CA ALA A 704 10.23 23.41 13.70
C ALA A 704 9.96 23.96 15.11
N ALA A 705 10.99 24.43 15.81
CA ALA A 705 10.85 25.06 17.13
C ALA A 705 10.19 26.45 17.05
N ALA A 706 10.41 27.20 15.97
CA ALA A 706 9.74 28.47 15.71
C ALA A 706 8.27 28.28 15.30
N ALA A 707 7.95 27.21 14.55
CA ALA A 707 6.56 26.87 14.20
C ALA A 707 5.75 26.37 15.41
N ALA A 708 6.36 25.62 16.33
CA ALA A 708 5.73 25.19 17.58
C ALA A 708 5.49 26.33 18.59
N ALA A 709 6.17 27.47 18.43
CA ALA A 709 5.99 28.66 19.27
C ALA A 709 4.84 29.57 18.80
N ALA A 710 4.28 29.35 17.60
CA ALA A 710 3.07 30.02 17.14
C ALA A 710 1.84 29.21 17.61
N GLY A 711 1.26 29.62 18.74
CA GLY A 711 0.23 28.86 19.45
C GLY A 711 -1.07 28.57 18.68
N PRO A 712 -1.93 27.66 19.18
CA PRO A 712 -3.16 27.27 18.53
C PRO A 712 -4.26 28.31 18.81
N GLY A 713 -4.57 29.15 17.83
CA GLY A 713 -5.60 30.16 17.99
C GLY A 713 -6.00 30.87 16.70
N ALA A 714 -6.78 30.19 15.84
CA ALA A 714 -7.84 30.78 15.02
C ALA A 714 -8.58 29.71 14.19
N GLY A 715 -9.87 29.52 14.48
CA GLY A 715 -10.94 29.28 13.50
C GLY A 715 -10.93 28.01 12.66
N ALA A 716 -11.83 27.07 13.01
CA ALA A 716 -12.34 26.06 12.09
C ALA A 716 -13.12 26.74 10.93
N GLY A 717 -12.59 26.63 9.72
CA GLY A 717 -13.26 27.08 8.50
C GLY A 717 -12.41 26.78 7.26
N ALA A 718 -12.95 25.94 6.38
CA ALA A 718 -12.41 25.54 5.07
C ALA A 718 -11.16 24.64 5.06
N ALA A 719 -11.38 23.39 4.62
CA ALA A 719 -10.34 22.52 4.08
C ALA A 719 -9.77 23.14 2.79
N GLY A 720 -8.74 23.97 2.95
CA GLY A 720 -7.83 24.43 1.91
C GLY A 720 -6.41 24.07 2.36
N GLY A 721 -5.69 23.34 1.50
CA GLY A 721 -4.45 22.64 1.84
C GLY A 721 -3.40 23.49 2.56
N GLN A 722 -2.68 22.83 3.46
CA GLN A 722 -1.41 23.27 4.03
C GLN A 722 -0.40 23.50 2.89
N GLN A 723 -0.47 24.67 2.28
CA GLN A 723 0.42 25.16 1.23
C GLN A 723 1.33 26.27 1.79
N GLN A 724 1.81 26.11 3.03
CA GLN A 724 2.81 27.00 3.63
C GLN A 724 4.04 26.17 4.03
N GLN A 725 5.18 26.55 3.43
CA GLN A 725 6.55 26.05 3.63
C GLN A 725 7.00 24.84 2.79
N GLN A 726 6.94 24.98 1.46
CA GLN A 726 7.74 24.20 0.50
C GLN A 726 8.60 25.14 -0.37
N GLY A 727 9.48 25.91 0.25
CA GLY A 727 10.41 26.77 -0.50
C GLY A 727 11.65 26.01 -1.01
N PRO A 728 12.52 26.68 -1.79
CA PRO A 728 13.74 26.09 -2.37
C PRO A 728 14.72 25.53 -1.33
N GLU A 729 14.64 25.94 -0.07
CA GLU A 729 15.46 25.47 1.05
C GLU A 729 15.27 23.98 1.41
N ARG A 730 14.16 23.39 0.94
CA ARG A 730 13.85 21.96 1.12
C ARG A 730 14.30 21.10 -0.05
N VAL A 731 14.63 21.69 -1.20
CA VAL A 731 15.24 20.97 -2.31
C VAL A 731 16.63 20.54 -1.88
N GLY A 732 16.94 19.25 -2.03
CA GLY A 732 18.28 18.72 -1.82
C GLY A 732 18.77 17.99 -3.04
N LEU A 733 20.09 17.95 -3.20
CA LEU A 733 20.77 17.03 -4.10
C LEU A 733 21.59 16.06 -3.25
N VAL A 734 21.40 14.76 -3.49
CA VAL A 734 22.18 13.69 -2.87
C VAL A 734 22.95 12.98 -3.97
N ALA A 735 24.25 12.78 -3.77
CA ALA A 735 25.10 12.02 -4.68
C ALA A 735 25.42 10.64 -4.10
N ASP A 736 25.49 9.65 -4.98
CA ASP A 736 26.13 8.38 -4.66
C ASP A 736 27.64 8.50 -4.82
N HIS A 737 28.34 8.11 -3.77
CA HIS A 737 29.78 8.26 -3.62
C HIS A 737 30.46 6.94 -3.26
N SER A 738 29.70 5.85 -3.29
CA SER A 738 30.15 4.55 -2.87
C SER A 738 31.07 3.96 -3.93
N GLU A 739 32.20 3.40 -3.51
CA GLU A 739 33.04 2.64 -4.44
C GLU A 739 32.36 1.29 -4.76
N ALA A 740 32.53 0.82 -6.00
CA ALA A 740 31.88 -0.40 -6.46
C ALA A 740 32.26 -1.64 -5.63
N SER A 741 33.47 -1.65 -5.07
CA SER A 741 33.97 -2.70 -4.18
C SER A 741 33.26 -2.74 -2.82
N GLU A 742 32.66 -1.64 -2.37
CA GLU A 742 32.05 -1.52 -1.04
C GLU A 742 30.55 -1.84 -1.04
N SER A 743 29.86 -1.46 -2.12
CA SER A 743 28.40 -1.44 -2.20
C SER A 743 27.81 -2.07 -3.47
N GLY A 744 28.65 -2.41 -4.46
CA GLY A 744 28.21 -2.86 -5.79
C GLY A 744 27.62 -1.76 -6.68
N SER A 745 27.61 -0.51 -6.20
CA SER A 745 27.18 0.68 -6.93
C SER A 745 28.22 1.15 -7.95
N ASP A 746 27.78 1.79 -9.03
CA ASP A 746 28.67 2.48 -9.96
C ASP A 746 28.90 3.97 -9.62
N GLY A 747 28.41 4.46 -8.48
CA GLY A 747 28.35 5.86 -8.06
C GLY A 747 29.64 6.65 -8.27
N ALA A 748 30.74 6.28 -7.60
CA ALA A 748 32.00 7.02 -7.69
C ALA A 748 32.61 6.99 -9.12
N ALA A 749 32.51 5.85 -9.82
CA ALA A 749 33.04 5.72 -11.18
C ALA A 749 32.17 6.45 -12.21
N ALA A 750 30.84 6.43 -12.05
CA ALA A 750 29.89 7.17 -12.86
C ALA A 750 30.04 8.67 -12.64
N ALA A 751 30.19 9.12 -11.39
CA ALA A 751 30.47 10.49 -11.02
C ALA A 751 31.74 11.02 -11.70
N ARG A 752 32.85 10.28 -11.66
CA ARG A 752 34.10 10.66 -12.34
C ARG A 752 33.94 10.77 -13.85
N ARG A 753 33.28 9.79 -14.49
CA ARG A 753 33.00 9.84 -15.95
C ARG A 753 32.08 11.00 -16.32
N GLY A 754 31.02 11.21 -15.55
CA GLY A 754 30.07 12.29 -15.77
C GLY A 754 30.70 13.66 -15.56
N ALA A 755 31.55 13.81 -14.54
CA ALA A 755 32.32 15.03 -14.30
C ALA A 755 33.23 15.36 -15.49
N ALA A 756 33.95 14.37 -16.02
CA ALA A 756 34.77 14.54 -17.21
C ALA A 756 33.93 14.97 -18.43
N ALA A 757 32.78 14.33 -18.65
CA ALA A 757 31.88 14.67 -19.75
C ALA A 757 31.32 16.11 -19.64
N VAL A 758 30.93 16.52 -18.43
CA VAL A 758 30.42 17.88 -18.18
C VAL A 758 31.51 18.93 -18.31
N LEU A 759 32.73 18.67 -17.80
CA LEU A 759 33.86 19.58 -17.96
C LEU A 759 34.24 19.76 -19.44
N ALA A 760 34.25 18.68 -20.21
CA ALA A 760 34.45 18.73 -21.65
C ALA A 760 33.34 19.53 -22.35
N ALA A 761 32.07 19.35 -21.95
CA ALA A 761 30.94 20.11 -22.49
C ALA A 761 31.00 21.61 -22.14
N LEU A 762 31.62 21.99 -21.01
CA LEU A 762 31.80 23.39 -20.60
C LEU A 762 33.03 24.06 -21.23
N GLY A 763 33.79 23.37 -22.09
CA GLY A 763 34.98 23.92 -22.78
C GLY A 763 36.33 23.68 -22.08
N GLY A 764 36.39 22.79 -21.08
CA GLY A 764 37.65 22.46 -20.40
C GLY A 764 38.43 21.36 -21.10
N GLY A 765 39.45 21.70 -21.89
CA GLY A 765 40.34 20.70 -22.49
C GLY A 765 41.64 21.28 -23.08
N ALA A 766 42.66 21.42 -22.21
CA ALA A 766 44.11 21.31 -22.44
C ALA A 766 44.91 22.33 -21.60
N GLY A 767 44.86 22.19 -20.27
CA GLY A 767 45.83 22.81 -19.36
C GLY A 767 46.74 21.72 -18.82
N GLU A 768 48.03 21.84 -19.09
CA GLU A 768 49.13 20.90 -18.85
C GLU A 768 49.05 20.14 -17.51
N CYS A 769 49.03 18.82 -17.62
CA CYS A 769 49.48 17.94 -16.55
C CYS A 769 51.01 18.10 -16.44
N SER A 770 51.46 18.98 -15.55
CA SER A 770 52.87 19.07 -15.15
C SER A 770 53.09 18.16 -13.95
N THR A 771 54.03 17.24 -14.14
CA THR A 771 54.64 16.25 -13.23
C THR A 771 54.70 16.60 -11.76
#